data_AF-A0A852SMW6-F1
#
_entry.id   AF-A0A852SMW6-F1
#
_cell.length_a   1.000
_cell.length_b   1.000
_cell.length_c   1.000
_cell.angle_alpha   90.00
_cell.angle_beta   90.00
_cell.angle_gamma   90.00
#
_symmetry.space_group_name_H-M   'P 1'
#
loop_
_entity.id
_entity.type
_entity.pdbx_description
1 polymer ?
#
loop_
_entity_poly.entity_id
_entity_poly.type
_entity_poly.pdbx_seq_one_letter_code
_entity_poly.pdbx_strand_id
1 'polypeptide(L)'
;MTGARASVDLAECPWMDTALGADERARLLLDASSLGQKYRWLNEQAANTPQQTEFSGVSYPEQVGCTPTIVYTDGPDGVRFTEGVTAFPAQIALASSWNADLAFDKGAAQAAEAWDKGKAGVLGPGIAGGRTPLSGRTAEYLGEDPLLSGTLGAANTRGLEEGDPEKPTLAVLKHYVGNEQETDRQTSSSNLDERTLKEAYDLPFEILVDGGEPAGVMCSYNQINGVYGCENPLLNTDLRAQLGFDGYVVSDFGAVHSTADALNAGLDQELNRPIHYTPALLDAALADGSLTEATVDTAAYSVVKSYIGAGLFDRPAPETPVDDASTPEHKALARSIAEEGSVLLKNDGLLPLDASDGSTIALIGPTVSNTPTNGISASSVCSMSWRFGSPNTLACEDVVAPDTAFASRAAEAGASVVVSNGADPAAAAATAASADVAIVFGYYRSGEFSDIPGLGLADGGDELIAAVAAANPNTVVVLETGSATDMPWLDQVDGVLQAWYPGEQQGPALASLLWGDTNPSGKLPMTFPKSLADTPTPTPSQYPGIVDAEGITQVDYSEGLAIGHKWYDEQGIDPLFEFGHGLSYTSFGYSELELSTAVSGGTVSTTASFTVTNTGSVAGTEVPQVYLTLPSSAEAPGKRLVGYDRVALEPGASQRVTTTISSESADHPFSIWDVSADAWEVVDGGYTVSVGSSSRELPLTDSVVVDTAGTAPVVSVATSPTAPDGAAGWFVSPVTVTATAVDDVDPAPVVSTNLDGAGWVDGGTVTVSTDGAHTLEVRATDAAGSVSSITSVTLPLDRTAPTVSASADRSAGAIVLAATDAASGVASVEWAVAADSPTWQAYTGPVPVASAGERIVFRATDVAGLVSAVGTFDYAAAGPSPSPSPSSSPSASPAPGAGSSPAGGLASTGLAAGGIAALALLLVAGGAVTVLVRRRGARNAG
;
A
#
# COMPACT_ATOMS: atom_id res chain seq x y z
N MET A 1 -25.35 11.22 -35.24
CA MET A 1 -25.44 11.45 -36.70
C MET A 1 -24.03 11.47 -37.25
N THR A 2 -23.67 10.59 -38.18
CA THR A 2 -22.36 10.59 -38.83
C THR A 2 -22.27 11.77 -39.80
N GLY A 3 -21.77 12.91 -39.33
CA GLY A 3 -21.38 14.01 -40.20
C GLY A 3 -20.29 13.51 -41.14
N ALA A 4 -20.53 13.58 -42.45
CA ALA A 4 -19.54 13.23 -43.45
C ALA A 4 -18.33 14.17 -43.30
N ARG A 5 -17.19 13.64 -42.84
CA ARG A 5 -15.90 14.34 -42.87
C ARG A 5 -15.68 14.88 -44.29
N ALA A 6 -15.43 16.17 -44.43
CA ALA A 6 -14.77 16.66 -45.64
C ALA A 6 -13.45 15.89 -45.78
N SER A 7 -13.17 15.32 -46.95
CA SER A 7 -11.91 14.63 -47.19
C SER A 7 -10.78 15.64 -47.06
N VAL A 8 -10.00 15.57 -45.98
CA VAL A 8 -8.78 16.37 -45.79
C VAL A 8 -7.76 15.92 -46.85
N ASP A 9 -7.15 16.87 -47.55
CA ASP A 9 -6.03 16.55 -48.44
C ASP A 9 -4.76 16.32 -47.60
N LEU A 10 -4.37 15.04 -47.46
CA LEU A 10 -3.18 14.66 -46.71
C LEU A 10 -1.89 15.18 -47.36
N ALA A 11 -1.91 15.60 -48.64
CA ALA A 11 -0.79 16.29 -49.25
C ALA A 11 -0.59 17.71 -48.70
N GLU A 12 -1.67 18.36 -48.25
CA GLU A 12 -1.64 19.70 -47.66
C GLU A 12 -1.53 19.67 -46.12
N CYS A 13 -2.09 18.64 -45.48
CA CYS A 13 -2.07 18.47 -44.02
C CYS A 13 -1.59 17.05 -43.62
N PRO A 14 -0.31 16.70 -43.79
CA PRO A 14 0.20 15.36 -43.51
C PRO A 14 0.08 14.94 -42.04
N TRP A 15 0.01 15.88 -41.10
CA TRP A 15 -0.27 15.61 -39.67
C TRP A 15 -1.71 15.13 -39.40
N MET A 16 -2.58 15.10 -40.41
CA MET A 16 -3.93 14.51 -40.31
C MET A 16 -3.97 13.02 -40.71
N ASP A 17 -2.83 12.44 -41.10
CA ASP A 17 -2.75 11.02 -41.44
C ASP A 17 -2.78 10.14 -40.17
N THR A 18 -3.96 9.60 -39.86
CA THR A 18 -4.19 8.69 -38.73
C THR A 18 -3.46 7.34 -38.84
N ALA A 19 -2.79 7.05 -39.96
CA ALA A 19 -1.91 5.88 -40.07
C ALA A 19 -0.56 6.09 -39.34
N LEU A 20 -0.20 7.34 -39.03
CA LEU A 20 1.01 7.73 -38.31
C LEU A 20 0.74 7.88 -36.82
N GLY A 21 1.76 7.66 -35.98
CA GLY A 21 1.68 7.90 -34.55
C GLY A 21 1.70 9.39 -34.20
N ALA A 22 1.27 9.74 -32.97
CA ALA A 22 1.23 11.14 -32.50
C ALA A 22 2.58 11.85 -32.62
N ASP A 23 3.68 11.17 -32.27
CA ASP A 23 5.04 11.71 -32.38
C ASP A 23 5.42 12.14 -33.82
N GLU A 24 5.05 11.35 -34.82
CA GLU A 24 5.37 11.66 -36.22
C GLU A 24 4.47 12.78 -36.74
N ARG A 25 3.18 12.75 -36.42
CA ARG A 25 2.21 13.78 -36.80
C ARG A 25 2.55 15.13 -36.17
N ALA A 26 2.99 15.15 -34.90
CA ALA A 26 3.41 16.38 -34.22
C ALA A 26 4.65 17.00 -34.89
N ARG A 27 5.65 16.19 -35.26
CA ARG A 27 6.82 16.68 -36.01
C ARG A 27 6.43 17.23 -37.38
N LEU A 28 5.56 16.54 -38.12
CA LEU A 28 5.08 17.02 -39.42
C LEU A 28 4.36 18.36 -39.33
N LEU A 29 3.58 18.58 -38.27
CA LEU A 29 2.92 19.87 -38.02
C LEU A 29 3.96 20.96 -37.73
N LEU A 30 4.90 20.70 -36.81
CA LEU A 30 5.90 21.68 -36.41
C LEU A 30 6.93 21.99 -37.50
N ASP A 31 7.27 21.02 -38.36
CA ASP A 31 8.12 21.22 -39.54
C ASP A 31 7.44 22.13 -40.58
N ALA A 32 6.10 22.10 -40.64
CA ALA A 32 5.30 22.99 -41.48
C ALA A 32 5.07 24.37 -40.85
N SER A 33 5.27 24.51 -39.53
CA SER A 33 5.11 25.76 -38.79
C SER A 33 6.33 26.68 -38.91
N SER A 34 6.08 27.97 -39.11
CA SER A 34 7.07 29.03 -38.84
C SER A 34 7.37 29.16 -37.35
N LEU A 35 8.47 29.81 -36.97
CA LEU A 35 8.81 30.03 -35.56
C LEU A 35 7.70 30.75 -34.78
N GLY A 36 7.08 31.79 -35.36
CA GLY A 36 5.95 32.48 -34.73
C GLY A 36 4.69 31.62 -34.59
N GLN A 37 4.51 30.62 -35.44
CA GLN A 37 3.46 29.60 -35.30
C GLN A 37 3.79 28.58 -34.22
N LYS A 38 5.08 28.28 -33.98
CA LYS A 38 5.51 27.44 -32.86
C LYS A 38 5.29 28.12 -31.52
N TYR A 39 5.58 29.43 -31.42
CA TYR A 39 5.27 30.24 -30.22
C TYR A 39 3.80 30.20 -29.80
N ARG A 40 2.87 29.91 -30.72
CA ARG A 40 1.46 29.78 -30.37
C ARG A 40 1.19 28.63 -29.42
N TRP A 41 1.89 27.50 -29.59
CA TRP A 41 1.70 26.33 -28.75
C TRP A 41 2.14 26.56 -27.32
N LEU A 42 3.09 27.48 -27.12
CA LEU A 42 3.59 27.91 -25.83
C LEU A 42 2.60 28.79 -25.07
N ASN A 43 1.50 29.25 -25.66
CA ASN A 43 0.50 30.03 -24.93
C ASN A 43 -0.91 29.48 -25.17
N GLU A 44 -1.61 29.09 -24.10
CA GLU A 44 -2.89 28.38 -24.20
C GLU A 44 -3.93 29.16 -25.03
N GLN A 45 -4.17 30.45 -24.77
CA GLN A 45 -5.14 31.23 -25.55
C GLN A 45 -4.77 31.36 -27.03
N ALA A 46 -3.47 31.44 -27.34
CA ALA A 46 -3.02 31.44 -28.73
C ALA A 46 -3.17 30.04 -29.36
N ALA A 47 -2.93 28.96 -28.60
CA ALA A 47 -3.11 27.59 -29.05
C ALA A 47 -4.59 27.21 -29.23
N ASN A 48 -5.50 27.85 -28.51
CA ASN A 48 -6.91 27.47 -28.46
C ASN A 48 -7.66 27.64 -29.78
N THR A 49 -7.23 28.61 -30.59
CA THR A 49 -7.85 28.91 -31.89
C THR A 49 -6.79 28.80 -32.98
N PRO A 50 -7.11 28.22 -34.15
CA PRO A 50 -6.19 28.21 -35.28
C PRO A 50 -6.11 29.57 -36.00
N GLN A 51 -7.07 30.48 -35.76
CA GLN A 51 -7.09 31.81 -36.36
C GLN A 51 -6.03 32.74 -35.76
N GLN A 52 -5.73 33.84 -36.46
CA GLN A 52 -4.86 34.89 -35.91
C GLN A 52 -5.42 35.38 -34.55
N THR A 53 -4.54 35.46 -33.55
CA THR A 53 -4.92 35.85 -32.18
C THR A 53 -4.27 37.18 -31.84
N GLU A 54 -5.07 38.10 -31.29
CA GLU A 54 -4.63 39.39 -30.78
C GLU A 54 -5.04 39.48 -29.30
N PHE A 55 -4.07 39.55 -28.40
CA PHE A 55 -4.32 39.64 -26.97
C PHE A 55 -3.47 40.76 -26.35
N SER A 56 -4.12 41.79 -25.81
CA SER A 56 -3.44 42.93 -25.14
C SER A 56 -2.30 43.57 -25.96
N GLY A 57 -2.41 43.59 -27.29
CA GLY A 57 -1.38 44.13 -28.20
C GLY A 57 -0.27 43.16 -28.58
N VAL A 58 -0.37 41.89 -28.17
CA VAL A 58 0.47 40.77 -28.61
C VAL A 58 -0.25 40.04 -29.75
N SER A 59 0.43 39.86 -30.88
CA SER A 59 -0.11 39.22 -32.08
C SER A 59 0.57 37.89 -32.33
N TYR A 60 -0.22 36.87 -32.63
CA TYR A 60 0.24 35.58 -33.10
C TYR A 60 -0.33 35.29 -34.50
N PRO A 61 0.49 34.80 -35.45
CA PRO A 61 0.04 34.52 -36.82
C PRO A 61 -1.02 33.41 -36.85
N GLU A 62 -1.83 33.32 -37.91
CA GLU A 62 -2.70 32.14 -38.10
C GLU A 62 -1.87 30.84 -38.10
N GLN A 63 -2.42 29.77 -37.52
CA GLN A 63 -1.75 28.47 -37.50
C GLN A 63 -1.80 27.79 -38.88
N VAL A 64 -0.98 26.77 -39.10
CA VAL A 64 -1.10 25.91 -40.28
C VAL A 64 -2.51 25.32 -40.38
N GLY A 65 -2.97 25.05 -41.60
CA GLY A 65 -4.32 24.55 -41.87
C GLY A 65 -4.65 23.25 -41.13
N CYS A 66 -5.91 22.84 -41.10
CA CYS A 66 -6.35 21.61 -40.43
C CYS A 66 -6.03 21.53 -38.92
N THR A 67 -5.65 22.64 -38.29
CA THR A 67 -5.50 22.73 -36.84
C THR A 67 -6.87 22.98 -36.20
N PRO A 68 -7.32 22.16 -35.23
CA PRO A 68 -8.62 22.34 -34.59
C PRO A 68 -8.60 23.48 -33.56
N THR A 69 -9.79 23.93 -33.19
CA THR A 69 -10.00 24.73 -31.97
C THR A 69 -9.99 23.78 -30.77
N ILE A 70 -9.22 24.11 -29.74
CA ILE A 70 -9.12 23.36 -28.49
C ILE A 70 -9.35 24.37 -27.37
N VAL A 71 -10.23 24.08 -26.41
CA VAL A 71 -10.55 25.05 -25.35
C VAL A 71 -10.52 24.34 -24.03
N TYR A 72 -9.76 24.89 -23.08
CA TYR A 72 -9.72 24.36 -21.73
C TYR A 72 -10.92 24.85 -20.91
N THR A 73 -11.23 24.12 -19.85
CA THR A 73 -12.23 24.50 -18.86
C THR A 73 -11.81 24.02 -17.48
N ASP A 74 -12.10 24.83 -16.46
CA ASP A 74 -12.24 24.31 -15.12
C ASP A 74 -13.50 23.42 -15.02
N GLY A 75 -13.65 22.57 -14.01
CA GLY A 75 -12.75 22.30 -12.91
C GLY A 75 -13.02 20.94 -12.28
N PRO A 76 -12.41 20.62 -11.12
CA PRO A 76 -12.40 19.26 -10.61
C PRO A 76 -13.76 18.66 -10.19
N ASP A 77 -14.81 19.47 -10.02
CA ASP A 77 -16.16 19.07 -9.60
C ASP A 77 -17.24 19.21 -10.71
N GLY A 78 -16.85 19.59 -11.93
CA GLY A 78 -17.75 19.72 -13.08
C GLY A 78 -17.24 20.76 -14.09
N VAL A 79 -17.98 20.99 -15.18
CA VAL A 79 -17.59 21.98 -16.21
C VAL A 79 -17.98 23.40 -15.74
N ARG A 80 -17.03 24.18 -15.24
CA ARG A 80 -17.29 25.50 -14.65
C ARG A 80 -17.59 26.57 -15.70
N PHE A 81 -18.18 27.68 -15.23
CA PHE A 81 -18.56 28.85 -16.06
C PHE A 81 -19.49 28.51 -17.24
N THR A 82 -20.21 27.39 -17.13
CA THR A 82 -21.05 26.82 -18.18
C THR A 82 -22.38 26.40 -17.55
N GLU A 83 -23.50 26.75 -18.19
CA GLU A 83 -24.86 26.32 -17.83
C GLU A 83 -25.20 24.99 -18.51
N GLY A 84 -26.19 24.25 -18.00
CA GLY A 84 -26.66 22.98 -18.57
C GLY A 84 -25.61 21.88 -18.50
N VAL A 85 -24.97 21.73 -17.34
CA VAL A 85 -23.94 20.73 -17.01
C VAL A 85 -24.22 20.19 -15.61
N THR A 86 -23.76 18.99 -15.32
CA THR A 86 -23.99 18.34 -14.03
C THR A 86 -23.06 18.91 -12.96
N ALA A 87 -23.63 19.29 -11.81
CA ALA A 87 -22.85 19.61 -10.63
C ALA A 87 -22.56 18.35 -9.79
N PHE A 88 -21.42 17.71 -10.04
CA PHE A 88 -21.01 16.53 -9.27
C PHE A 88 -20.62 16.90 -7.84
N PRO A 89 -20.65 15.93 -6.89
CA PRO A 89 -20.08 16.14 -5.58
C PRO A 89 -18.60 16.54 -5.66
N ALA A 90 -18.14 17.30 -4.67
CA ALA A 90 -16.74 17.70 -4.55
C ALA A 90 -15.79 16.49 -4.53
N GLN A 91 -14.53 16.70 -4.93
CA GLN A 91 -13.55 15.60 -5.04
C GLN A 91 -13.32 14.92 -3.69
N ILE A 92 -13.35 15.63 -2.57
CA ILE A 92 -13.21 15.02 -1.24
C ILE A 92 -14.37 14.05 -0.92
N ALA A 93 -15.57 14.30 -1.45
CA ALA A 93 -16.70 13.38 -1.35
C ALA A 93 -16.48 12.15 -2.23
N LEU A 94 -15.99 12.33 -3.46
CA LEU A 94 -15.58 11.22 -4.32
C LEU A 94 -14.48 10.38 -3.66
N ALA A 95 -13.49 11.01 -3.03
CA ALA A 95 -12.44 10.33 -2.29
C ALA A 95 -12.98 9.51 -1.11
N SER A 96 -13.99 10.05 -0.43
CA SER A 96 -14.66 9.36 0.67
C SER A 96 -15.39 8.09 0.23
N SER A 97 -15.66 7.92 -1.07
CA SER A 97 -16.18 6.65 -1.59
C SER A 97 -15.11 5.57 -1.67
N TRP A 98 -13.81 5.90 -1.75
CA TRP A 98 -12.74 4.92 -1.98
C TRP A 98 -13.01 4.03 -3.21
N ASN A 99 -13.67 4.59 -4.24
CA ASN A 99 -14.17 3.86 -5.40
C ASN A 99 -13.55 4.40 -6.69
N ALA A 100 -12.55 3.68 -7.20
CA ALA A 100 -11.88 4.03 -8.44
C ALA A 100 -12.82 3.93 -9.66
N ASP A 101 -13.81 3.04 -9.64
CA ASP A 101 -14.78 2.91 -10.73
C ASP A 101 -15.69 4.16 -10.79
N LEU A 102 -16.16 4.66 -9.64
CA LEU A 102 -16.89 5.92 -9.59
C LEU A 102 -16.04 7.11 -10.04
N ALA A 103 -14.75 7.13 -9.70
CA ALA A 103 -13.84 8.18 -10.14
C ALA A 103 -13.66 8.17 -11.67
N PHE A 104 -13.56 6.98 -12.27
CA PHE A 104 -13.53 6.78 -13.72
C PHE A 104 -14.84 7.23 -14.37
N ASP A 105 -15.98 6.74 -13.89
CA ASP A 105 -17.31 7.08 -14.44
C ASP A 105 -17.57 8.59 -14.38
N LYS A 106 -17.19 9.24 -13.28
CA LYS A 106 -17.28 10.69 -13.13
C LYS A 106 -16.40 11.42 -14.14
N GLY A 107 -15.18 10.93 -14.36
CA GLY A 107 -14.28 11.49 -15.38
C GLY A 107 -14.89 11.38 -16.79
N ALA A 108 -15.44 10.22 -17.13
CA ALA A 108 -16.08 9.98 -18.43
C ALA A 108 -17.30 10.87 -18.66
N ALA A 109 -18.18 11.00 -17.66
CA ALA A 109 -19.34 11.88 -17.73
C ALA A 109 -18.91 13.35 -17.87
N GLN A 110 -17.92 13.79 -17.09
CA GLN A 110 -17.39 15.14 -17.15
C GLN A 110 -16.76 15.47 -18.51
N ALA A 111 -15.96 14.56 -19.08
CA ALA A 111 -15.38 14.74 -20.41
C ALA A 111 -16.45 14.81 -21.50
N ALA A 112 -17.47 13.94 -21.42
CA ALA A 112 -18.57 13.96 -22.37
C ALA A 112 -19.33 15.29 -22.36
N GLU A 113 -19.56 15.87 -21.17
CA GLU A 113 -20.19 17.19 -21.03
C GLU A 113 -19.27 18.32 -21.50
N ALA A 114 -17.99 18.28 -21.14
CA ALA A 114 -17.01 19.27 -21.58
C ALA A 114 -16.96 19.32 -23.12
N TRP A 115 -16.87 18.16 -23.76
CA TRP A 115 -16.87 18.03 -25.21
C TRP A 115 -18.16 18.53 -25.84
N ASP A 116 -19.34 18.14 -25.33
CA ASP A 116 -20.63 18.63 -25.83
C ASP A 116 -20.76 20.16 -25.69
N LYS A 117 -20.04 20.76 -24.74
CA LYS A 117 -19.96 22.21 -24.52
C LYS A 117 -18.84 22.91 -25.31
N GLY A 118 -18.20 22.21 -26.25
CA GLY A 118 -17.15 22.76 -27.11
C GLY A 118 -15.80 22.92 -26.41
N LYS A 119 -15.55 22.17 -25.32
CA LYS A 119 -14.30 22.15 -24.54
C LYS A 119 -13.59 20.82 -24.74
N ALA A 120 -12.27 20.81 -24.67
CA ALA A 120 -11.46 19.65 -24.98
C ALA A 120 -10.28 19.43 -24.01
N GLY A 121 -10.22 20.21 -22.93
CA GLY A 121 -9.29 19.99 -21.83
C GLY A 121 -9.92 20.38 -20.50
N VAL A 122 -9.81 19.52 -19.51
CA VAL A 122 -10.32 19.73 -18.15
C VAL A 122 -9.15 19.97 -17.21
N LEU A 123 -9.18 21.08 -16.49
CA LEU A 123 -8.16 21.46 -15.51
C LEU A 123 -8.37 20.70 -14.19
N GLY A 124 -8.09 19.40 -14.21
CA GLY A 124 -8.14 18.48 -13.07
C GLY A 124 -7.78 17.04 -13.47
N PRO A 125 -7.74 16.11 -12.51
CA PRO A 125 -8.08 16.29 -11.09
C PRO A 125 -7.02 17.07 -10.29
N GLY A 126 -7.41 17.53 -9.10
CA GLY A 126 -6.50 18.13 -8.12
C GLY A 126 -6.11 17.11 -7.04
N ILE A 127 -4.84 17.01 -6.66
CA ILE A 127 -4.36 15.97 -5.72
C ILE A 127 -3.43 16.47 -4.60
N ALA A 128 -3.56 17.73 -4.16
CA ALA A 128 -2.76 18.20 -3.02
C ALA A 128 -3.07 17.39 -1.74
N GLY A 129 -2.06 17.20 -0.89
CA GLY A 129 -2.00 16.14 0.12
C GLY A 129 -2.70 16.43 1.44
N GLY A 130 -3.61 17.42 1.50
CA GLY A 130 -4.39 17.70 2.71
C GLY A 130 -3.55 18.05 3.95
N ARG A 131 -2.37 18.67 3.77
CA ARG A 131 -1.40 18.96 4.84
C ARG A 131 -2.00 19.65 6.07
N THR A 132 -2.95 20.56 5.84
CA THR A 132 -3.69 21.27 6.88
C THR A 132 -5.19 21.20 6.59
N PRO A 133 -6.03 20.94 7.60
CA PRO A 133 -7.48 20.97 7.41
C PRO A 133 -8.00 22.38 7.11
N LEU A 134 -7.17 23.41 7.28
CA LEU A 134 -7.54 24.80 6.99
C LEU A 134 -7.44 25.17 5.51
N SER A 135 -6.87 24.30 4.67
CA SER A 135 -6.67 24.62 3.25
C SER A 135 -8.00 24.94 2.56
N GLY A 136 -8.07 26.11 1.92
CA GLY A 136 -9.28 26.62 1.27
C GLY A 136 -9.81 25.71 0.16
N ARG A 137 -8.93 24.90 -0.43
CA ARG A 137 -9.20 24.03 -1.59
C ARG A 137 -9.28 22.55 -1.24
N THR A 138 -9.34 22.17 0.03
CA THR A 138 -9.45 20.75 0.45
C THR A 138 -10.57 20.01 -0.31
N ALA A 139 -11.72 20.65 -0.53
CA ALA A 139 -12.85 20.07 -1.27
C ALA A 139 -12.53 19.75 -2.75
N GLU A 140 -11.56 20.44 -3.34
CA GLU A 140 -11.07 20.21 -4.71
C GLU A 140 -10.13 19.00 -4.81
N TYR A 141 -9.63 18.50 -3.68
CA TYR A 141 -8.61 17.45 -3.59
C TYR A 141 -9.17 16.13 -3.05
N LEU A 142 -8.33 15.10 -3.06
CA LEU A 142 -8.71 13.71 -2.82
C LEU A 142 -8.28 13.16 -1.43
N GLY A 143 -7.88 14.03 -0.51
CA GLY A 143 -7.54 13.65 0.88
C GLY A 143 -6.04 13.67 1.18
N GLU A 144 -5.67 13.06 2.30
CA GLU A 144 -4.34 13.21 2.90
C GLU A 144 -3.35 12.06 2.59
N ASP A 145 -3.84 10.94 2.06
CA ASP A 145 -3.01 9.76 1.80
C ASP A 145 -2.61 9.67 0.32
N PRO A 146 -1.32 9.44 0.02
CA PRO A 146 -0.82 9.45 -1.35
C PRO A 146 -1.33 8.27 -2.19
N LEU A 147 -1.55 7.09 -1.60
CA LEU A 147 -2.07 5.95 -2.34
C LEU A 147 -3.53 6.19 -2.75
N LEU A 148 -4.36 6.67 -1.81
CA LEU A 148 -5.77 6.93 -2.09
C LEU A 148 -5.93 8.04 -3.16
N SER A 149 -5.27 9.18 -2.95
CA SER A 149 -5.35 10.33 -3.86
C SER A 149 -4.79 10.01 -5.25
N GLY A 150 -3.61 9.38 -5.33
CA GLY A 150 -3.01 8.97 -6.59
C GLY A 150 -3.86 7.95 -7.36
N THR A 151 -4.41 6.94 -6.68
CA THR A 151 -5.24 5.90 -7.31
C THR A 151 -6.55 6.46 -7.87
N LEU A 152 -7.26 7.26 -7.08
CA LEU A 152 -8.53 7.85 -7.51
C LEU A 152 -8.32 8.94 -8.58
N GLY A 153 -7.25 9.71 -8.46
CA GLY A 153 -6.86 10.69 -9.48
C GLY A 153 -6.51 9.99 -10.79
N ALA A 154 -5.77 8.87 -10.77
CA ALA A 154 -5.48 8.07 -11.97
C ALA A 154 -6.75 7.57 -12.65
N ALA A 155 -7.70 7.07 -11.86
CA ALA A 155 -8.98 6.61 -12.38
C ALA A 155 -9.79 7.75 -12.99
N ASN A 156 -9.83 8.93 -12.35
CA ASN A 156 -10.50 10.10 -12.90
C ASN A 156 -9.85 10.61 -14.20
N THR A 157 -8.52 10.63 -14.26
CA THR A 157 -7.75 10.95 -15.48
C THR A 157 -8.10 10.00 -16.62
N ARG A 158 -8.07 8.67 -16.40
CA ARG A 158 -8.50 7.71 -17.43
C ARG A 158 -9.95 7.90 -17.85
N GLY A 159 -10.83 8.24 -16.92
CA GLY A 159 -12.22 8.58 -17.23
C GLY A 159 -12.30 9.76 -18.19
N LEU A 160 -11.55 10.83 -17.93
CA LEU A 160 -11.53 12.03 -18.76
C LEU A 160 -10.99 11.76 -20.17
N GLU A 161 -9.93 10.95 -20.29
CA GLU A 161 -9.22 10.77 -21.55
C GLU A 161 -9.70 9.56 -22.37
N GLU A 162 -10.13 8.49 -21.71
CA GLU A 162 -10.48 7.21 -22.34
C GLU A 162 -11.97 6.86 -22.25
N GLY A 163 -12.75 7.59 -21.43
CA GLY A 163 -14.13 7.24 -21.10
C GLY A 163 -15.09 7.24 -22.30
N ASP A 164 -14.94 8.20 -23.21
CA ASP A 164 -15.65 8.22 -24.50
C ASP A 164 -14.69 8.60 -25.64
N PRO A 165 -14.19 7.62 -26.43
CA PRO A 165 -13.26 7.90 -27.51
C PRO A 165 -13.88 8.75 -28.63
N GLU A 166 -15.21 8.87 -28.73
CA GLU A 166 -15.87 9.78 -29.68
C GLU A 166 -15.84 11.24 -29.23
N LYS A 167 -15.56 11.50 -27.95
CA LYS A 167 -15.53 12.82 -27.31
C LYS A 167 -14.21 13.06 -26.59
N PRO A 168 -13.08 13.08 -27.32
CA PRO A 168 -11.78 13.16 -26.70
C PRO A 168 -11.61 14.45 -25.89
N THR A 169 -11.07 14.31 -24.68
CA THR A 169 -10.82 15.41 -23.73
C THR A 169 -9.50 15.15 -23.02
N LEU A 170 -8.72 16.19 -22.78
CA LEU A 170 -7.46 16.11 -22.03
C LEU A 170 -7.71 16.23 -20.53
N ALA A 171 -6.99 15.47 -19.72
CA ALA A 171 -6.84 15.74 -18.29
C ALA A 171 -5.58 16.60 -18.06
N VAL A 172 -5.70 17.58 -17.16
CA VAL A 172 -4.58 18.41 -16.71
C VAL A 172 -4.47 18.28 -15.19
N LEU A 173 -3.63 17.36 -14.76
CA LEU A 173 -3.35 17.07 -13.35
C LEU A 173 -2.78 18.29 -12.63
N LYS A 174 -3.22 18.58 -11.39
CA LYS A 174 -2.76 19.78 -10.67
C LYS A 174 -2.71 19.64 -9.14
N HIS A 175 -1.96 20.46 -8.41
CA HIS A 175 -0.97 21.46 -8.87
C HIS A 175 0.41 20.96 -8.46
N TYR A 176 1.29 20.74 -9.42
CA TYR A 176 2.61 20.19 -9.19
C TYR A 176 3.61 21.32 -8.84
N VAL A 177 4.12 21.44 -7.61
CA VAL A 177 3.84 20.63 -6.42
C VAL A 177 3.86 21.50 -5.15
N GLY A 178 3.36 20.96 -4.03
CA GLY A 178 3.44 21.60 -2.72
C GLY A 178 2.51 22.80 -2.51
N ASN A 179 1.43 22.91 -3.28
CA ASN A 179 0.42 23.96 -3.18
C ASN A 179 -0.64 23.62 -2.11
N GLU A 180 -0.20 23.51 -0.86
CA GLU A 180 -1.02 22.99 0.25
C GLU A 180 -1.86 24.04 0.98
N GLN A 181 -1.67 25.34 0.70
CA GLN A 181 -2.42 26.44 1.31
C GLN A 181 -2.69 27.56 0.31
N GLU A 182 -3.79 28.28 0.49
CA GLU A 182 -4.13 29.44 -0.34
C GLU A 182 -3.49 30.74 0.14
N THR A 183 -3.25 30.84 1.44
CA THR A 183 -2.60 32.01 2.06
C THR A 183 -1.24 32.23 1.41
N ASP A 184 -1.07 33.42 0.81
CA ASP A 184 0.15 33.86 0.13
C ASP A 184 0.64 32.93 -1.00
N ARG A 185 -0.21 32.08 -1.60
CA ARG A 185 0.21 31.06 -2.59
C ARG A 185 1.07 31.56 -3.76
N GLN A 186 0.95 32.83 -4.16
CA GLN A 186 1.76 33.46 -5.23
C GLN A 186 3.09 34.07 -4.72
N THR A 187 3.26 34.16 -3.42
CA THR A 187 4.37 34.81 -2.71
C THR A 187 4.75 34.01 -1.47
N SER A 188 4.76 32.68 -1.57
CA SER A 188 5.19 31.77 -0.51
C SER A 188 6.18 30.73 -1.02
N SER A 189 6.98 30.17 -0.12
CA SER A 189 7.86 29.03 -0.37
C SER A 189 7.52 27.88 0.55
N SER A 190 7.14 26.76 -0.03
CA SER A 190 7.03 25.47 0.65
C SER A 190 8.44 24.90 0.81
N ASN A 191 8.91 24.83 2.07
CA ASN A 191 10.28 24.47 2.42
C ASN A 191 10.31 23.07 3.03
N LEU A 192 10.86 22.11 2.30
CA LEU A 192 10.88 20.69 2.67
C LEU A 192 12.19 20.02 2.26
N ASP A 193 12.57 18.98 2.99
CA ASP A 193 13.68 18.11 2.60
C ASP A 193 13.29 17.18 1.44
N GLU A 194 14.30 16.66 0.76
CA GLU A 194 14.14 15.85 -0.44
C GLU A 194 13.38 14.55 -0.19
N ARG A 195 13.63 13.87 0.95
CA ARG A 195 12.93 12.64 1.28
C ARG A 195 11.43 12.90 1.49
N THR A 196 11.09 14.00 2.16
CA THR A 196 9.70 14.44 2.30
C THR A 196 9.07 14.79 0.95
N LEU A 197 9.79 15.48 0.06
CA LEU A 197 9.29 15.76 -1.29
C LEU A 197 8.93 14.45 -2.01
N LYS A 198 9.84 13.47 -2.01
CA LYS A 198 9.70 12.22 -2.73
C LYS A 198 8.61 11.30 -2.18
N GLU A 199 8.63 11.07 -0.87
CA GLU A 199 7.75 10.07 -0.24
C GLU A 199 6.35 10.59 0.12
N ALA A 200 6.11 11.91 0.06
CA ALA A 200 4.82 12.50 0.42
C ALA A 200 4.17 13.34 -0.68
N TYR A 201 4.93 14.17 -1.40
CA TYR A 201 4.36 15.16 -2.33
C TYR A 201 4.51 14.78 -3.79
N ASP A 202 5.60 14.13 -4.20
CA ASP A 202 5.75 13.54 -5.54
C ASP A 202 5.01 12.20 -5.65
N LEU A 203 5.01 11.39 -4.59
CA LEU A 203 4.41 10.05 -4.58
C LEU A 203 2.96 9.96 -5.13
N PRO A 204 2.00 10.83 -4.76
CA PRO A 204 0.65 10.75 -5.35
C PRO A 204 0.65 11.09 -6.85
N PHE A 205 1.56 11.95 -7.32
CA PHE A 205 1.75 12.22 -8.75
C PHE A 205 2.41 11.03 -9.45
N GLU A 206 3.36 10.34 -8.83
CA GLU A 206 3.99 9.12 -9.38
C GLU A 206 2.94 8.04 -9.65
N ILE A 207 2.13 7.73 -8.63
CA ILE A 207 1.05 6.76 -8.71
C ILE A 207 0.05 7.15 -9.81
N LEU A 208 -0.26 8.46 -9.91
CA LEU A 208 -1.19 8.94 -10.92
C LEU A 208 -0.62 8.89 -12.34
N VAL A 209 0.65 9.26 -12.52
CA VAL A 209 1.31 9.24 -13.83
C VAL A 209 1.44 7.79 -14.32
N ASP A 210 1.84 6.84 -13.45
CA ASP A 210 1.93 5.42 -13.80
C ASP A 210 0.55 4.81 -14.13
N GLY A 211 -0.48 5.14 -13.33
CA GLY A 211 -1.80 4.55 -13.49
C GLY A 211 -2.72 5.26 -14.49
N GLY A 212 -2.47 6.54 -14.78
CA GLY A 212 -3.40 7.43 -15.48
C GLY A 212 -2.86 8.05 -16.76
N GLU A 213 -1.54 8.13 -16.94
CA GLU A 213 -0.89 8.70 -18.14
C GLU A 213 -1.48 10.08 -18.58
N PRO A 214 -1.64 11.07 -17.67
CA PRO A 214 -2.33 12.32 -18.00
C PRO A 214 -1.68 13.06 -19.16
N ALA A 215 -2.47 13.67 -20.04
CA ALA A 215 -1.95 14.44 -21.16
C ALA A 215 -1.21 15.72 -20.70
N GLY A 216 -1.66 16.34 -19.61
CA GLY A 216 -1.06 17.57 -19.08
C GLY A 216 -0.85 17.56 -17.57
N VAL A 217 0.13 18.34 -17.11
CA VAL A 217 0.35 18.65 -15.68
C VAL A 217 0.43 20.16 -15.52
N MET A 218 -0.27 20.70 -14.52
CA MET A 218 -0.23 22.11 -14.16
C MET A 218 0.77 22.35 -13.03
N CYS A 219 1.76 23.21 -13.26
CA CYS A 219 2.70 23.62 -12.22
C CYS A 219 2.07 24.62 -11.24
N SER A 220 2.51 24.59 -9.98
CA SER A 220 1.96 25.36 -8.87
C SER A 220 2.41 26.82 -8.84
N TYR A 221 1.66 27.65 -8.07
CA TYR A 221 1.99 29.06 -7.82
C TYR A 221 3.19 29.25 -6.89
N ASN A 222 3.30 28.43 -5.85
CA ASN A 222 4.26 28.63 -4.78
C ASN A 222 5.69 28.36 -5.24
N GLN A 223 6.65 28.86 -4.48
CA GLN A 223 8.01 28.37 -4.55
C GLN A 223 8.12 27.02 -3.84
N ILE A 224 9.03 26.17 -4.33
CA ILE A 224 9.50 24.97 -3.66
C ILE A 224 10.97 25.21 -3.36
N ASN A 225 11.31 25.27 -2.07
CA ASN A 225 12.68 25.55 -1.62
C ASN A 225 13.29 26.81 -2.28
N GLY A 226 12.50 27.88 -2.43
CA GLY A 226 12.93 29.19 -2.94
C GLY A 226 12.86 29.39 -4.46
N VAL A 227 12.37 28.42 -5.23
CA VAL A 227 12.19 28.54 -6.70
C VAL A 227 10.74 28.26 -7.10
N TYR A 228 10.13 29.17 -7.87
CA TYR A 228 8.73 29.09 -8.28
C TYR A 228 8.42 27.81 -9.07
N GLY A 229 7.29 27.16 -8.78
CA GLY A 229 6.92 25.86 -9.34
C GLY A 229 7.00 25.79 -10.87
N CYS A 230 6.56 26.84 -11.56
CA CYS A 230 6.57 26.91 -13.04
C CYS A 230 7.92 27.27 -13.68
N GLU A 231 8.98 27.45 -12.89
CA GLU A 231 10.36 27.57 -13.36
C GLU A 231 11.33 26.70 -12.52
N ASN A 232 10.78 25.73 -11.80
CA ASN A 232 11.54 24.87 -10.92
C ASN A 232 12.15 23.70 -11.71
N PRO A 233 13.46 23.41 -11.58
CA PRO A 233 14.09 22.25 -12.20
C PRO A 233 13.44 20.89 -11.90
N LEU A 234 12.61 20.78 -10.84
CA LEU A 234 11.83 19.58 -10.53
C LEU A 234 10.90 19.17 -11.68
N LEU A 235 10.45 20.09 -12.54
CA LEU A 235 9.66 19.74 -13.72
C LEU A 235 10.42 18.80 -14.68
N ASN A 236 11.73 18.96 -14.81
CA ASN A 236 12.57 18.09 -15.64
C ASN A 236 13.15 16.92 -14.85
N THR A 237 13.65 17.17 -13.64
CA THR A 237 14.38 16.18 -12.83
C THR A 237 13.46 15.17 -12.17
N ASP A 238 12.33 15.62 -11.65
CA ASP A 238 11.41 14.77 -10.92
C ASP A 238 10.28 14.31 -11.83
N LEU A 239 9.40 15.24 -12.23
CA LEU A 239 8.19 14.94 -12.99
C LEU A 239 8.49 14.15 -14.28
N ARG A 240 9.42 14.62 -15.11
CA ARG A 240 9.76 13.94 -16.37
C ARG A 240 10.71 12.77 -16.19
N ALA A 241 11.85 12.99 -15.53
CA ALA A 241 12.92 11.99 -15.51
C ALA A 241 12.71 10.87 -14.48
N GLN A 242 12.17 11.17 -13.30
CA GLN A 242 11.90 10.16 -12.27
C GLN A 242 10.49 9.58 -12.38
N LEU A 243 9.45 10.43 -12.46
CA LEU A 243 8.05 9.96 -12.50
C LEU A 243 7.61 9.49 -13.90
N GLY A 244 8.40 9.79 -14.95
CA GLY A 244 8.17 9.31 -16.31
C GLY A 244 7.08 10.06 -17.08
N PHE A 245 6.75 11.30 -16.69
CA PHE A 245 5.74 12.11 -17.38
C PHE A 245 6.16 12.49 -18.81
N ASP A 246 5.35 12.09 -19.80
CA ASP A 246 5.61 12.28 -21.25
C ASP A 246 4.65 13.29 -21.91
N GLY A 247 3.77 13.92 -21.11
CA GLY A 247 2.83 14.95 -21.56
C GLY A 247 3.43 16.37 -21.56
N TYR A 248 2.55 17.38 -21.58
CA TYR A 248 2.95 18.79 -21.51
C TYR A 248 2.75 19.42 -20.13
N VAL A 249 3.65 20.32 -19.73
CA VAL A 249 3.51 21.13 -18.53
C VAL A 249 2.90 22.48 -18.88
N VAL A 250 1.82 22.84 -18.20
CA VAL A 250 1.13 24.12 -18.33
C VAL A 250 1.20 24.90 -17.01
N SER A 251 1.22 26.22 -17.06
CA SER A 251 1.22 27.03 -15.84
C SER A 251 -0.16 27.08 -15.19
N ASP A 252 -0.22 27.33 -13.88
CA ASP A 252 -1.43 27.93 -13.30
C ASP A 252 -1.58 29.39 -13.80
N PHE A 253 -2.74 30.01 -13.53
CA PHE A 253 -3.12 31.34 -14.02
C PHE A 253 -2.21 32.45 -13.47
N GLY A 254 -1.18 32.80 -14.24
CA GLY A 254 -0.22 33.85 -13.87
C GLY A 254 0.93 33.36 -12.97
N ALA A 255 1.17 32.05 -12.91
CA ALA A 255 2.28 31.44 -12.17
C ALA A 255 3.64 31.51 -12.90
N VAL A 256 3.70 32.06 -14.11
CA VAL A 256 4.95 32.22 -14.86
C VAL A 256 5.66 33.50 -14.42
N HIS A 257 6.96 33.41 -14.13
CA HIS A 257 7.77 34.54 -13.64
C HIS A 257 8.90 34.95 -14.59
N SER A 258 9.23 34.11 -15.58
CA SER A 258 10.35 34.31 -16.50
C SER A 258 10.06 33.71 -17.88
N THR A 259 10.84 34.11 -18.90
CA THR A 259 10.73 33.53 -20.25
C THR A 259 11.69 32.35 -20.41
N ALA A 260 13.01 32.60 -20.31
CA ALA A 260 14.01 31.58 -20.57
C ALA A 260 14.14 30.55 -19.44
N ASP A 261 14.12 31.00 -18.18
CA ASP A 261 14.30 30.09 -17.03
C ASP A 261 13.13 29.09 -16.94
N ALA A 262 11.88 29.55 -17.09
CA ALA A 262 10.70 28.69 -17.14
C ALA A 262 10.75 27.65 -18.30
N LEU A 263 11.06 28.07 -19.53
CA LEU A 263 11.17 27.15 -20.67
C LEU A 263 12.28 26.12 -20.48
N ASN A 264 13.45 26.56 -19.99
CA ASN A 264 14.58 25.67 -19.75
C ASN A 264 14.33 24.72 -18.56
N ALA A 265 13.50 25.12 -17.60
CA ALA A 265 13.11 24.29 -16.46
C ALA A 265 12.07 23.21 -16.80
N GLY A 266 11.35 23.34 -17.92
CA GLY A 266 10.43 22.31 -18.43
C GLY A 266 8.97 22.74 -18.56
N LEU A 267 8.64 24.03 -18.36
CA LEU A 267 7.32 24.57 -18.63
C LEU A 267 7.08 24.70 -20.14
N ASP A 268 6.04 24.05 -20.66
CA ASP A 268 5.75 24.06 -22.10
C ASP A 268 4.76 25.16 -22.50
N GLN A 269 3.78 25.48 -21.64
CA GLN A 269 2.66 26.35 -21.99
C GLN A 269 2.30 27.36 -20.88
N GLU A 270 2.27 28.64 -21.20
CA GLU A 270 1.72 29.71 -20.34
C GLU A 270 0.18 29.75 -20.48
N LEU A 271 -0.53 29.52 -19.38
CA LEU A 271 -1.99 29.46 -19.35
C LEU A 271 -2.65 30.85 -19.39
N ASN A 272 -3.83 30.95 -20.02
CA ASN A 272 -4.75 32.08 -20.00
C ASN A 272 -4.32 33.38 -20.70
N ARG A 273 -3.07 33.82 -20.64
CA ARG A 273 -2.66 34.99 -21.44
C ARG A 273 -1.16 35.10 -21.64
N PRO A 274 -0.70 35.67 -22.77
CA PRO A 274 0.71 35.86 -23.03
C PRO A 274 1.26 37.03 -22.20
N ILE A 275 2.08 36.72 -21.19
CA ILE A 275 2.85 37.72 -20.42
C ILE A 275 4.34 37.46 -20.63
N HIS A 276 4.79 36.23 -20.35
CA HIS A 276 6.19 35.85 -20.40
C HIS A 276 6.57 35.14 -21.70
N TYR A 277 5.64 34.39 -22.31
CA TYR A 277 5.88 33.70 -23.58
C TYR A 277 5.36 34.50 -24.77
N THR A 278 5.58 35.82 -24.77
CA THR A 278 5.26 36.67 -25.94
C THR A 278 6.31 36.51 -27.03
N PRO A 279 5.97 36.67 -28.34
CA PRO A 279 6.94 36.59 -29.42
C PRO A 279 8.14 37.52 -29.24
N ALA A 280 7.92 38.74 -28.72
CA ALA A 280 8.99 39.70 -28.50
C ALA A 280 9.99 39.26 -27.42
N LEU A 281 9.51 38.63 -26.34
CA LEU A 281 10.39 38.13 -25.28
C LEU A 281 11.10 36.84 -25.71
N LEU A 282 10.41 35.95 -26.42
CA LEU A 282 10.99 34.73 -26.98
C LEU A 282 12.09 35.06 -27.99
N ASP A 283 11.84 35.98 -28.92
CA ASP A 283 12.85 36.44 -29.88
C ASP A 283 14.05 37.10 -29.20
N ALA A 284 13.81 37.87 -28.11
CA ALA A 284 14.90 38.48 -27.33
C ALA A 284 15.78 37.41 -26.66
N ALA A 285 15.16 36.39 -26.04
CA ALA A 285 15.86 35.29 -25.38
C ALA A 285 16.64 34.40 -26.37
N LEU A 286 16.11 34.20 -27.59
CA LEU A 286 16.86 33.53 -28.66
C LEU A 286 18.04 34.38 -29.15
N ALA A 287 17.85 35.70 -29.25
CA ALA A 287 18.88 36.62 -29.74
C ALA A 287 20.04 36.78 -28.76
N ASP A 288 19.78 36.74 -27.45
CA ASP A 288 20.82 36.81 -26.41
C ASP A 288 21.41 35.44 -26.02
N GLY A 289 20.79 34.34 -26.49
CA GLY A 289 21.25 32.96 -26.30
C GLY A 289 20.85 32.33 -24.97
N SER A 290 19.99 32.98 -24.18
CA SER A 290 19.39 32.37 -22.97
C SER A 290 18.38 31.27 -23.31
N LEU A 291 17.85 31.27 -24.54
CA LEU A 291 16.98 30.23 -25.09
C LEU A 291 17.54 29.69 -26.41
N THR A 292 17.20 28.45 -26.75
CA THR A 292 17.48 27.85 -28.06
C THR A 292 16.18 27.54 -28.81
N GLU A 293 16.21 27.55 -30.15
CA GLU A 293 15.07 27.10 -30.95
C GLU A 293 14.68 25.65 -30.62
N ALA A 294 15.65 24.79 -30.26
CA ALA A 294 15.39 23.42 -29.84
C ALA A 294 14.55 23.33 -28.55
N THR A 295 14.74 24.27 -27.61
CA THR A 295 13.91 24.37 -26.40
C THR A 295 12.46 24.73 -26.77
N VAL A 296 12.27 25.70 -27.65
CA VAL A 296 10.95 26.10 -28.16
C VAL A 296 10.28 24.93 -28.90
N ASP A 297 11.04 24.24 -29.75
CA ASP A 297 10.55 23.09 -30.51
C ASP A 297 10.12 21.95 -29.60
N THR A 298 10.87 21.69 -28.52
CA THR A 298 10.53 20.65 -27.53
C THR A 298 9.24 21.00 -26.80
N ALA A 299 9.08 22.24 -26.33
CA ALA A 299 7.87 22.68 -25.65
C ALA A 299 6.62 22.61 -26.56
N ALA A 300 6.74 23.13 -27.78
CA ALA A 300 5.67 23.05 -28.77
C ALA A 300 5.33 21.59 -29.14
N TYR A 301 6.35 20.72 -29.21
CA TYR A 301 6.19 19.30 -29.48
C TYR A 301 5.38 18.59 -28.41
N SER A 302 5.69 18.82 -27.12
CA SER A 302 4.95 18.20 -25.99
C SER A 302 3.46 18.53 -26.06
N VAL A 303 3.11 19.79 -26.30
CA VAL A 303 1.70 20.24 -26.42
C VAL A 303 1.02 19.58 -27.63
N VAL A 304 1.62 19.68 -28.81
CA VAL A 304 1.01 19.16 -30.05
C VAL A 304 0.90 17.64 -30.04
N LYS A 305 1.93 16.93 -29.54
CA LYS A 305 1.92 15.48 -29.37
C LYS A 305 0.76 15.06 -28.47
N SER A 306 0.58 15.73 -27.35
CA SER A 306 -0.49 15.42 -26.39
C SER A 306 -1.88 15.66 -26.99
N TYR A 307 -2.08 16.80 -27.68
CA TYR A 307 -3.33 17.09 -28.37
C TYR A 307 -3.68 16.08 -29.46
N ILE A 308 -2.68 15.65 -30.25
CA ILE A 308 -2.87 14.63 -31.28
C ILE A 308 -3.10 13.25 -30.66
N GLY A 309 -2.32 12.90 -29.63
CA GLY A 309 -2.41 11.63 -28.91
C GLY A 309 -3.78 11.40 -28.28
N ALA A 310 -4.36 12.45 -27.71
CA ALA A 310 -5.73 12.44 -27.19
C ALA A 310 -6.80 12.39 -28.29
N GLY A 311 -6.46 12.58 -29.57
CA GLY A 311 -7.39 12.50 -30.68
C GLY A 311 -8.13 13.81 -31.00
N LEU A 312 -7.71 14.95 -30.46
CA LEU A 312 -8.38 16.25 -30.67
C LEU A 312 -8.32 16.73 -32.12
N PHE A 313 -7.27 16.36 -32.85
CA PHE A 313 -7.16 16.60 -34.30
C PHE A 313 -8.11 15.70 -35.11
N ASP A 314 -8.37 14.50 -34.62
CA ASP A 314 -9.19 13.52 -35.32
C ASP A 314 -10.68 13.78 -35.07
N ARG A 315 -11.03 14.20 -33.85
CA ARG A 315 -12.40 14.45 -33.42
C ARG A 315 -12.48 15.78 -32.67
N PRO A 316 -12.45 16.91 -33.41
CA PRO A 316 -12.56 18.22 -32.80
C PRO A 316 -13.91 18.38 -32.09
N ALA A 317 -13.91 19.15 -31.01
CA ALA A 317 -15.11 19.54 -30.30
C ALA A 317 -16.12 20.24 -31.24
N PRO A 318 -17.44 20.13 -30.98
CA PRO A 318 -18.47 20.70 -31.84
C PRO A 318 -18.38 22.22 -31.85
N GLU A 319 -18.49 22.83 -33.04
CA GLU A 319 -18.51 24.29 -33.18
C GLU A 319 -19.73 24.94 -32.50
N THR A 320 -20.83 24.18 -32.38
CA THR A 320 -22.04 24.61 -31.69
C THR A 320 -22.23 23.75 -30.44
N PRO A 321 -21.99 24.33 -29.24
CA PRO A 321 -22.26 23.66 -27.97
C PRO A 321 -23.71 23.20 -27.84
N VAL A 322 -23.92 22.10 -27.12
CA VAL A 322 -25.26 21.64 -26.72
C VAL A 322 -25.79 22.53 -25.60
N ASP A 323 -27.08 22.86 -25.65
CA ASP A 323 -27.74 23.71 -24.65
C ASP A 323 -27.72 23.07 -23.25
N ASP A 324 -28.04 21.78 -23.15
CA ASP A 324 -28.00 20.99 -21.92
C ASP A 324 -27.30 19.66 -22.17
N ALA A 325 -26.12 19.50 -21.57
CA ALA A 325 -25.31 18.28 -21.62
C ALA A 325 -25.54 17.40 -20.38
N SER A 326 -26.24 17.89 -19.35
CA SER A 326 -26.55 17.12 -18.16
C SER A 326 -27.61 16.08 -18.47
N THR A 327 -27.24 14.80 -18.39
CA THR A 327 -28.14 13.68 -18.67
C THR A 327 -28.73 13.08 -17.40
N PRO A 328 -29.90 12.42 -17.44
CA PRO A 328 -30.41 11.67 -16.30
C PRO A 328 -29.41 10.66 -15.72
N GLU A 329 -28.58 10.06 -16.57
CA GLU A 329 -27.50 9.14 -16.19
C GLU A 329 -26.39 9.87 -15.41
N HIS A 330 -25.97 11.06 -15.84
CA HIS A 330 -24.98 11.87 -15.11
C HIS A 330 -25.52 12.35 -13.77
N LYS A 331 -26.81 12.73 -13.70
CA LYS A 331 -27.47 13.07 -12.44
C LYS A 331 -27.54 11.86 -11.50
N ALA A 332 -27.87 10.67 -12.01
CA ALA A 332 -27.85 9.44 -11.22
C ALA A 332 -26.45 9.09 -10.71
N LEU A 333 -25.41 9.35 -11.50
CA LEU A 333 -24.02 9.22 -11.08
C LEU A 333 -23.67 10.22 -9.98
N ALA A 334 -24.03 11.50 -10.13
CA ALA A 334 -23.83 12.51 -9.08
C ALA A 334 -24.50 12.11 -7.75
N ARG A 335 -25.71 11.53 -7.82
CA ARG A 335 -26.39 10.95 -6.66
C ARG A 335 -25.59 9.78 -6.05
N SER A 336 -25.09 8.86 -6.88
CA SER A 336 -24.33 7.70 -6.42
C SER A 336 -23.04 8.11 -5.70
N ILE A 337 -22.34 9.12 -6.23
CA ILE A 337 -21.15 9.69 -5.58
C ILE A 337 -21.53 10.34 -4.25
N ALA A 338 -22.65 11.06 -4.16
CA ALA A 338 -23.11 11.64 -2.90
C ALA A 338 -23.50 10.57 -1.86
N GLU A 339 -24.13 9.48 -2.29
CA GLU A 339 -24.53 8.36 -1.42
C GLU A 339 -23.31 7.57 -0.91
N GLU A 340 -22.37 7.23 -1.80
CA GLU A 340 -21.17 6.46 -1.44
C GLU A 340 -20.07 7.32 -0.80
N GLY A 341 -20.05 8.63 -1.06
CA GLY A 341 -19.09 9.58 -0.52
C GLY A 341 -19.49 10.22 0.81
N SER A 342 -20.77 10.13 1.20
CA SER A 342 -21.20 10.59 2.53
C SER A 342 -20.74 9.61 3.61
N VAL A 343 -20.17 10.14 4.69
CA VAL A 343 -19.58 9.35 5.77
C VAL A 343 -20.45 9.43 7.02
N LEU A 344 -20.96 8.29 7.49
CA LEU A 344 -21.63 8.21 8.78
C LEU A 344 -20.56 8.20 9.88
N LEU A 345 -20.37 9.33 10.55
CA LEU A 345 -19.34 9.52 11.58
C LEU A 345 -19.79 9.01 12.94
N LYS A 346 -21.06 9.24 13.28
CA LYS A 346 -21.65 8.83 14.56
C LYS A 346 -23.05 8.30 14.36
N ASN A 347 -23.41 7.25 15.08
CA ASN A 347 -24.77 6.74 15.16
C ASN A 347 -25.01 5.98 16.49
N ASP A 348 -25.75 6.60 17.41
CA ASP A 348 -26.16 6.03 18.71
C ASP A 348 -27.53 5.32 18.61
N GLY A 349 -27.87 4.83 17.41
CA GLY A 349 -29.05 3.99 17.15
C GLY A 349 -30.29 4.74 16.63
N LEU A 350 -30.15 6.04 16.31
CA LEU A 350 -31.23 6.84 15.71
C LEU A 350 -31.35 6.63 14.19
N LEU A 351 -30.25 6.28 13.51
CA LEU A 351 -30.23 6.00 12.08
C LEU A 351 -30.14 4.49 11.80
N PRO A 352 -30.82 3.98 10.75
CA PRO A 352 -31.71 4.71 9.85
C PRO A 352 -33.01 5.15 10.55
N LEU A 353 -33.63 6.21 10.03
CA LEU A 353 -34.85 6.80 10.58
C LEU A 353 -36.01 5.79 10.55
N ASP A 354 -36.59 5.51 11.72
CA ASP A 354 -37.85 4.73 11.86
C ASP A 354 -39.10 5.64 11.79
N ALA A 355 -38.99 6.78 11.10
CA ALA A 355 -40.09 7.72 10.93
C ALA A 355 -41.18 7.09 10.05
N SER A 356 -42.35 6.86 10.64
CA SER A 356 -43.48 6.12 10.05
C SER A 356 -44.79 6.90 10.17
N ASP A 357 -45.93 6.27 9.91
CA ASP A 357 -47.24 6.93 9.84
C ASP A 357 -47.54 7.78 11.10
N GLY A 358 -47.62 9.10 10.91
CA GLY A 358 -47.84 10.08 11.97
C GLY A 358 -46.59 10.71 12.59
N SER A 359 -45.37 10.26 12.25
CA SER A 359 -44.12 10.90 12.68
C SER A 359 -43.93 12.29 12.06
N THR A 360 -43.29 13.19 12.80
CA THR A 360 -42.90 14.52 12.32
C THR A 360 -41.38 14.67 12.40
N ILE A 361 -40.77 15.08 11.28
CA ILE A 361 -39.33 15.35 11.17
C ILE A 361 -39.12 16.86 11.04
N ALA A 362 -38.29 17.45 11.90
CA ALA A 362 -37.86 18.82 11.76
C ALA A 362 -36.57 18.90 10.93
N LEU A 363 -36.61 19.55 9.76
CA LEU A 363 -35.42 19.92 9.00
C LEU A 363 -35.02 21.34 9.33
N ILE A 364 -33.79 21.53 9.79
CA ILE A 364 -33.33 22.78 10.36
C ILE A 364 -32.01 23.21 9.74
N GLY A 365 -31.97 24.42 9.19
CA GLY A 365 -30.75 25.03 8.67
C GLY A 365 -31.01 25.78 7.35
N PRO A 366 -30.12 26.69 6.94
CA PRO A 366 -30.34 27.50 5.74
C PRO A 366 -30.15 26.68 4.45
N THR A 367 -29.36 25.61 4.47
CA THR A 367 -29.04 24.78 3.31
C THR A 367 -30.10 23.72 3.01
N VAL A 368 -31.13 23.56 3.84
CA VAL A 368 -32.21 22.59 3.60
C VAL A 368 -33.11 22.98 2.42
N SER A 369 -33.09 24.25 1.98
CA SER A 369 -34.02 24.77 0.97
C SER A 369 -33.31 25.54 -0.14
N ASN A 370 -33.88 25.51 -1.34
CA ASN A 370 -33.51 26.41 -2.43
C ASN A 370 -33.94 27.86 -2.18
N THR A 371 -34.81 28.11 -1.19
CA THR A 371 -35.19 29.48 -0.80
C THR A 371 -34.10 30.10 0.08
N PRO A 372 -33.40 31.17 -0.36
CA PRO A 372 -32.28 31.68 0.40
C PRO A 372 -32.69 32.31 1.74
N THR A 373 -31.95 31.99 2.79
CA THR A 373 -31.99 32.65 4.09
C THR A 373 -30.65 33.35 4.30
N ASN A 374 -30.67 34.68 4.47
CA ASN A 374 -29.46 35.51 4.57
C ASN A 374 -28.45 35.31 3.41
N GLY A 375 -28.95 34.94 2.23
CA GLY A 375 -28.11 34.68 1.05
C GLY A 375 -27.55 33.26 0.95
N ILE A 376 -28.01 32.34 1.80
CA ILE A 376 -27.58 30.94 1.87
C ILE A 376 -28.76 30.03 1.58
N SER A 377 -28.53 28.98 0.78
CA SER A 377 -29.50 27.98 0.32
C SER A 377 -28.80 26.65 0.05
N ALA A 378 -29.54 25.59 -0.29
CA ALA A 378 -28.99 24.31 -0.74
C ALA A 378 -27.97 24.46 -1.88
N SER A 379 -28.24 25.38 -2.82
CA SER A 379 -27.31 25.69 -3.91
C SER A 379 -26.01 26.36 -3.47
N SER A 380 -25.93 26.93 -2.26
CA SER A 380 -24.73 27.60 -1.74
C SER A 380 -23.63 26.63 -1.30
N VAL A 381 -23.95 25.35 -1.15
CA VAL A 381 -23.05 24.26 -0.70
C VAL A 381 -23.05 23.07 -1.65
N CYS A 382 -23.67 23.20 -2.82
CA CYS A 382 -23.69 22.16 -3.86
C CYS A 382 -22.30 21.89 -4.47
N SER A 383 -21.43 22.90 -4.53
CA SER A 383 -20.07 22.78 -5.07
C SER A 383 -19.14 23.75 -4.33
N MET A 384 -17.82 23.61 -4.52
CA MET A 384 -16.86 24.57 -3.97
C MET A 384 -16.95 25.92 -4.70
N SER A 385 -16.71 27.03 -3.97
CA SER A 385 -16.60 28.35 -4.60
C SER A 385 -15.23 28.58 -5.26
N TRP A 386 -15.16 29.19 -6.46
CA TRP A 386 -13.87 29.59 -7.07
C TRP A 386 -13.20 30.73 -6.31
N ARG A 387 -13.95 31.59 -5.64
CA ARG A 387 -13.36 32.58 -4.74
C ARG A 387 -14.06 32.47 -3.41
N PHE A 388 -13.29 32.24 -2.35
CA PHE A 388 -13.80 32.15 -0.99
C PHE A 388 -14.84 33.25 -0.70
N GLY A 389 -16.00 32.83 -0.20
CA GLY A 389 -17.13 33.71 0.12
C GLY A 389 -17.97 34.20 -1.08
N SER A 390 -17.62 33.82 -2.31
CA SER A 390 -18.40 34.13 -3.53
C SER A 390 -19.44 33.05 -3.81
N PRO A 391 -20.43 33.30 -4.71
CA PRO A 391 -21.32 32.25 -5.20
C PRO A 391 -20.54 31.12 -5.90
N ASN A 392 -21.19 29.96 -6.01
CA ASN A 392 -20.63 28.82 -6.73
C ASN A 392 -20.29 29.18 -8.18
N THR A 393 -19.20 28.60 -8.66
CA THR A 393 -18.66 28.87 -10.00
C THR A 393 -19.03 27.78 -10.99
N LEU A 394 -19.36 26.60 -10.46
CA LEU A 394 -20.18 25.63 -11.13
C LEU A 394 -21.65 26.06 -11.01
N ALA A 395 -22.38 26.02 -12.12
CA ALA A 395 -23.79 26.40 -12.14
C ALA A 395 -24.62 25.28 -11.51
N CYS A 396 -24.98 25.44 -10.23
CA CYS A 396 -25.87 24.52 -9.51
C CYS A 396 -27.35 24.81 -9.87
N GLU A 397 -27.74 24.58 -11.13
CA GLU A 397 -29.03 25.02 -11.70
C GLU A 397 -30.21 24.14 -11.28
N ASP A 398 -29.99 22.82 -11.22
CA ASP A 398 -31.03 21.81 -11.01
C ASP A 398 -30.93 21.13 -9.63
N VAL A 399 -30.51 21.90 -8.61
CA VAL A 399 -30.35 21.37 -7.24
C VAL A 399 -31.69 20.85 -6.70
N VAL A 400 -31.74 19.58 -6.35
CA VAL A 400 -32.84 18.99 -5.59
C VAL A 400 -32.54 19.17 -4.11
N ALA A 401 -33.17 20.17 -3.49
CA ALA A 401 -32.94 20.53 -2.10
C ALA A 401 -33.44 19.46 -1.10
N PRO A 402 -32.82 19.35 0.09
CA PRO A 402 -33.24 18.42 1.14
C PRO A 402 -34.72 18.54 1.51
N ASP A 403 -35.26 19.74 1.69
CA ASP A 403 -36.67 19.95 2.06
C ASP A 403 -37.65 19.25 1.11
N THR A 404 -37.35 19.30 -0.19
CA THR A 404 -38.17 18.75 -1.26
C THR A 404 -38.08 17.22 -1.27
N ALA A 405 -36.88 16.67 -1.19
CA ALA A 405 -36.66 15.23 -1.21
C ALA A 405 -37.20 14.55 0.07
N PHE A 406 -36.91 15.11 1.23
CA PHE A 406 -37.39 14.59 2.52
C PHE A 406 -38.90 14.69 2.64
N ALA A 407 -39.54 15.77 2.17
CA ALA A 407 -41.01 15.86 2.16
C ALA A 407 -41.64 14.76 1.29
N SER A 408 -41.05 14.47 0.13
CA SER A 408 -41.51 13.37 -0.73
C SER A 408 -41.36 12.01 -0.04
N ARG A 409 -40.16 11.71 0.48
CA ARG A 409 -39.87 10.43 1.13
C ARG A 409 -40.64 10.22 2.44
N ALA A 410 -40.87 11.29 3.21
CA ALA A 410 -41.70 11.26 4.40
C ALA A 410 -43.16 10.97 4.07
N ALA A 411 -43.71 11.60 3.02
CA ALA A 411 -45.08 11.34 2.58
C ALA A 411 -45.29 9.89 2.14
N GLU A 412 -44.29 9.26 1.50
CA GLU A 412 -44.30 7.83 1.17
C GLU A 412 -44.33 6.94 2.42
N ALA A 413 -43.68 7.36 3.50
CA ALA A 413 -43.66 6.67 4.79
C ALA A 413 -44.89 6.97 5.68
N GLY A 414 -45.78 7.89 5.28
CA GLY A 414 -46.86 8.40 6.13
C GLY A 414 -46.41 9.41 7.20
N ALA A 415 -45.16 9.85 7.15
CA ALA A 415 -44.61 10.88 8.02
C ALA A 415 -44.81 12.28 7.43
N SER A 416 -44.46 13.32 8.19
CA SER A 416 -44.50 14.71 7.76
C SER A 416 -43.19 15.45 8.08
N VAL A 417 -42.90 16.49 7.32
CA VAL A 417 -41.73 17.34 7.49
C VAL A 417 -42.16 18.75 7.87
N VAL A 418 -41.50 19.32 8.89
CA VAL A 418 -41.56 20.74 9.23
C VAL A 418 -40.18 21.36 9.02
N VAL A 419 -40.12 22.54 8.42
CA VAL A 419 -38.86 23.19 8.05
C VAL A 419 -38.64 24.45 8.88
N SER A 420 -37.42 24.63 9.39
CA SER A 420 -36.92 25.88 9.94
C SER A 420 -35.62 26.26 9.23
N ASN A 421 -35.44 27.53 8.89
CA ASN A 421 -34.21 27.98 8.23
C ASN A 421 -33.03 28.18 9.18
N GLY A 422 -33.21 27.96 10.49
CA GLY A 422 -32.13 28.05 11.48
C GLY A 422 -31.66 29.46 11.82
N ALA A 423 -32.21 30.52 11.21
CA ALA A 423 -31.72 31.89 11.41
C ALA A 423 -31.95 32.43 12.84
N ASP A 424 -32.93 31.89 13.56
CA ASP A 424 -33.16 32.12 14.98
C ASP A 424 -33.06 30.78 15.72
N PRO A 425 -31.96 30.52 16.47
CA PRO A 425 -31.78 29.28 17.21
C PRO A 425 -32.93 28.97 18.18
N ALA A 426 -33.57 29.97 18.79
CA ALA A 426 -34.68 29.74 19.70
C ALA A 426 -35.95 29.28 18.96
N ALA A 427 -36.22 29.86 17.78
CA ALA A 427 -37.32 29.42 16.93
C ALA A 427 -37.06 28.02 16.35
N ALA A 428 -35.82 27.73 15.93
CA ALA A 428 -35.40 26.42 15.47
C ALA A 428 -35.54 25.35 16.56
N ALA A 429 -35.09 25.64 17.79
CA ALA A 429 -35.28 24.78 18.95
C ALA A 429 -36.77 24.51 19.24
N ALA A 430 -37.64 25.51 19.08
CA ALA A 430 -39.09 25.33 19.24
C ALA A 430 -39.68 24.42 18.15
N THR A 431 -39.21 24.53 16.90
CA THR A 431 -39.58 23.60 15.82
C THR A 431 -39.12 22.18 16.14
N ALA A 432 -37.86 22.02 16.56
CA ALA A 432 -37.29 20.73 16.95
C ALA A 432 -38.08 20.06 18.09
N ALA A 433 -38.45 20.82 19.13
CA ALA A 433 -39.23 20.33 20.27
C ALA A 433 -40.65 19.87 19.90
N SER A 434 -41.15 20.27 18.72
CA SER A 434 -42.48 19.86 18.22
C SER A 434 -42.43 18.65 17.27
N ALA A 435 -41.25 18.14 16.96
CA ALA A 435 -41.02 17.00 16.07
C ALA A 435 -40.52 15.78 16.84
N ASP A 436 -40.66 14.59 16.26
CA ASP A 436 -40.16 13.34 16.83
C ASP A 436 -38.65 13.18 16.63
N VAL A 437 -38.14 13.69 15.51
CA VAL A 437 -36.72 13.73 15.15
C VAL A 437 -36.37 15.11 14.60
N ALA A 438 -35.20 15.63 14.98
CA ALA A 438 -34.64 16.85 14.40
C ALA A 438 -33.39 16.50 13.57
N ILE A 439 -33.32 17.05 12.36
CA ILE A 439 -32.16 16.94 11.48
C ILE A 439 -31.65 18.36 11.24
N VAL A 440 -30.46 18.64 11.74
CA VAL A 440 -29.84 19.97 11.68
C VAL A 440 -28.70 19.96 10.68
N PHE A 441 -28.72 20.92 9.76
CA PHE A 441 -27.72 21.07 8.73
C PHE A 441 -26.70 22.12 9.18
N GLY A 442 -25.47 21.67 9.42
CA GLY A 442 -24.30 22.50 9.70
C GLY A 442 -23.46 22.66 8.45
N TYR A 443 -22.94 23.86 8.19
CA TYR A 443 -22.23 24.11 6.95
C TYR A 443 -21.14 25.17 7.10
N TYR A 444 -20.21 25.20 6.15
CA TYR A 444 -19.44 26.40 5.80
C TYR A 444 -19.09 26.37 4.31
N ARG A 445 -18.68 27.53 3.78
CA ARG A 445 -18.16 27.63 2.41
C ARG A 445 -16.64 27.70 2.41
N SER A 446 -15.99 26.89 1.59
CA SER A 446 -14.58 26.99 1.26
C SER A 446 -14.42 27.31 -0.23
N GLY A 447 -13.21 27.66 -0.62
CA GLY A 447 -12.90 28.01 -2.00
C GLY A 447 -11.48 28.50 -2.17
N GLU A 448 -11.11 28.65 -3.42
CA GLU A 448 -9.81 29.16 -3.82
C GLU A 448 -9.62 30.63 -3.37
N PHE A 449 -8.36 31.08 -3.29
CA PHE A 449 -7.84 32.39 -2.85
C PHE A 449 -7.85 32.68 -1.35
N SER A 450 -8.43 31.82 -0.51
CA SER A 450 -8.36 31.98 0.94
C SER A 450 -8.52 30.64 1.65
N ASP A 451 -7.71 30.43 2.67
CA ASP A 451 -7.91 29.35 3.62
C ASP A 451 -9.11 29.63 4.53
N ILE A 452 -9.69 28.58 5.11
CA ILE A 452 -10.79 28.74 6.07
C ILE A 452 -10.24 29.32 7.39
N PRO A 453 -10.98 30.22 8.05
CA PRO A 453 -10.46 30.95 9.22
C PRO A 453 -10.35 30.11 10.50
N GLY A 454 -10.92 28.91 10.48
CA GLY A 454 -10.98 27.96 11.58
C GLY A 454 -11.88 26.79 11.22
N LEU A 455 -12.00 25.82 12.12
CA LEU A 455 -12.78 24.59 11.90
C LEU A 455 -14.24 24.70 12.38
N GLY A 456 -14.68 25.86 12.91
CA GLY A 456 -16.05 26.06 13.34
C GLY A 456 -17.04 26.23 12.19
N LEU A 457 -18.32 25.95 12.44
CA LEU A 457 -19.38 26.10 11.44
C LEU A 457 -19.74 27.57 11.20
N ALA A 458 -20.20 27.88 9.98
CA ALA A 458 -20.59 29.23 9.61
C ALA A 458 -21.89 29.68 10.30
N ASP A 459 -22.09 31.00 10.39
CA ASP A 459 -23.33 31.65 10.85
C ASP A 459 -23.89 31.17 12.20
N GLY A 460 -23.00 30.77 13.12
CA GLY A 460 -23.40 30.25 14.44
C GLY A 460 -23.99 28.85 14.38
N GLY A 461 -23.56 28.03 13.42
CA GLY A 461 -24.01 26.65 13.26
C GLY A 461 -23.82 25.80 14.51
N ASP A 462 -22.72 25.99 15.24
CA ASP A 462 -22.46 25.28 16.50
C ASP A 462 -23.50 25.64 17.58
N GLU A 463 -23.85 26.92 17.73
CA GLU A 463 -24.89 27.37 18.64
C GLU A 463 -26.28 26.89 18.22
N LEU A 464 -26.56 26.86 16.91
CA LEU A 464 -27.81 26.33 16.37
C LEU A 464 -27.98 24.85 16.71
N ILE A 465 -26.95 24.03 16.45
CA ILE A 465 -26.98 22.59 16.73
C ILE A 465 -27.14 22.36 18.23
N ALA A 466 -26.38 23.04 19.08
CA ALA A 466 -26.51 22.91 20.53
C ALA A 466 -27.92 23.30 21.03
N ALA A 467 -28.51 24.37 20.48
CA ALA A 467 -29.87 24.79 20.84
C ALA A 467 -30.93 23.76 20.43
N VAL A 468 -30.79 23.14 19.25
CA VAL A 468 -31.70 22.09 18.77
C VAL A 468 -31.54 20.81 19.57
N ALA A 469 -30.30 20.34 19.77
CA ALA A 469 -30.00 19.13 20.54
C ALA A 469 -30.52 19.22 21.98
N ALA A 470 -30.42 20.40 22.61
CA ALA A 470 -30.99 20.64 23.92
C ALA A 470 -32.54 20.59 23.95
N ALA A 471 -33.20 20.84 22.82
CA ALA A 471 -34.65 20.88 22.70
C ALA A 471 -35.26 19.56 22.21
N ASN A 472 -34.51 18.77 21.44
CA ASN A 472 -34.90 17.44 20.98
C ASN A 472 -33.72 16.45 21.13
N PRO A 473 -33.83 15.43 22.01
CA PRO A 473 -32.75 14.47 22.19
C PRO A 473 -32.49 13.61 20.95
N ASN A 474 -33.51 13.40 20.10
CA ASN A 474 -33.38 12.64 18.86
C ASN A 474 -32.88 13.56 17.74
N THR A 475 -31.65 14.04 17.87
CA THR A 475 -31.03 14.97 16.92
C THR A 475 -29.98 14.28 16.06
N VAL A 476 -30.10 14.42 14.74
CA VAL A 476 -29.09 14.07 13.74
C VAL A 476 -28.51 15.35 13.17
N VAL A 477 -27.20 15.38 12.94
CA VAL A 477 -26.52 16.47 12.23
C VAL A 477 -26.07 16.00 10.86
N VAL A 478 -26.35 16.79 9.84
CA VAL A 478 -25.78 16.65 8.49
C VAL A 478 -24.79 17.79 8.29
N LEU A 479 -23.55 17.46 7.93
CA LEU A 479 -22.46 18.42 7.75
C LEU A 479 -22.16 18.61 6.26
N GLU A 480 -22.30 19.85 5.80
CA GLU A 480 -22.01 20.27 4.43
C GLU A 480 -20.76 21.16 4.40
N THR A 481 -19.59 20.52 4.56
CA THR A 481 -18.30 21.18 4.77
C THR A 481 -17.23 20.66 3.81
N GLY A 482 -16.32 21.52 3.35
CA GLY A 482 -15.31 21.17 2.35
C GLY A 482 -14.03 20.50 2.90
N SER A 483 -13.93 20.37 4.22
CA SER A 483 -12.78 19.86 4.98
C SER A 483 -13.27 19.40 6.37
N ALA A 484 -12.34 19.03 7.25
CA ALA A 484 -12.64 18.78 8.66
C ALA A 484 -13.32 19.97 9.34
N THR A 485 -14.10 19.66 10.39
CA THR A 485 -14.83 20.65 11.19
C THR A 485 -14.81 20.24 12.66
N ASP A 486 -14.78 21.22 13.57
CA ASP A 486 -14.95 21.00 15.00
C ASP A 486 -16.39 20.57 15.29
N MET A 487 -16.58 19.76 16.34
CA MET A 487 -17.90 19.29 16.77
C MET A 487 -18.06 19.39 18.29
N PRO A 488 -18.07 20.61 18.88
CA PRO A 488 -18.18 20.79 20.33
C PRO A 488 -19.51 20.25 20.91
N TRP A 489 -20.49 20.00 20.06
CA TRP A 489 -21.81 19.45 20.36
C TRP A 489 -21.93 17.94 20.12
N LEU A 490 -20.86 17.24 19.74
CA LEU A 490 -20.90 15.82 19.34
C LEU A 490 -21.56 14.89 20.37
N ASP A 491 -21.30 15.13 21.66
CA ASP A 491 -21.88 14.34 22.76
C ASP A 491 -23.37 14.62 23.02
N GLN A 492 -23.96 15.61 22.34
CA GLN A 492 -25.34 16.05 22.54
C GLN A 492 -26.30 15.50 21.47
N VAL A 493 -25.79 14.86 20.42
CA VAL A 493 -26.57 14.40 19.26
C VAL A 493 -26.44 12.90 19.07
N ASP A 494 -27.45 12.25 18.50
CA ASP A 494 -27.48 10.79 18.33
C ASP A 494 -26.85 10.36 16.99
N GLY A 495 -26.69 11.25 16.02
CA GLY A 495 -26.09 10.89 14.73
C GLY A 495 -25.40 12.06 14.04
N VAL A 496 -24.35 11.76 13.29
CA VAL A 496 -23.62 12.73 12.47
C VAL A 496 -23.28 12.11 11.12
N LEU A 497 -23.73 12.75 10.05
CA LEU A 497 -23.41 12.40 8.66
C LEU A 497 -22.61 13.53 8.02
N GLN A 498 -21.40 13.23 7.55
CA GLN A 498 -20.59 14.14 6.75
C GLN A 498 -20.98 13.99 5.27
N ALA A 499 -21.60 15.02 4.69
CA ALA A 499 -22.08 15.06 3.31
C ALA A 499 -21.15 15.81 2.35
N TRP A 500 -20.14 16.51 2.89
CA TRP A 500 -19.21 17.34 2.12
C TRP A 500 -19.90 18.45 1.33
N TYR A 501 -19.50 18.69 0.07
CA TYR A 501 -20.32 19.38 -0.92
C TYR A 501 -20.96 18.34 -1.84
N PRO A 502 -22.25 18.02 -1.63
CA PRO A 502 -22.89 16.81 -2.18
C PRO A 502 -23.39 16.93 -3.63
N GLY A 503 -23.10 18.02 -4.35
CA GLY A 503 -23.56 18.21 -5.72
C GLY A 503 -25.05 18.53 -5.84
N GLU A 504 -25.58 18.46 -7.06
CA GLU A 504 -26.97 18.82 -7.36
C GLU A 504 -28.02 17.81 -6.86
N GLN A 505 -27.64 16.54 -6.65
CA GLN A 505 -28.55 15.48 -6.20
C GLN A 505 -28.51 15.26 -4.68
N GLN A 506 -28.14 16.29 -3.92
CA GLN A 506 -27.98 16.23 -2.46
C GLN A 506 -29.23 15.76 -1.72
N GLY A 507 -30.42 16.31 -2.03
CA GLY A 507 -31.65 15.99 -1.31
C GLY A 507 -32.01 14.49 -1.41
N PRO A 508 -32.10 13.93 -2.63
CA PRO A 508 -32.35 12.50 -2.82
C PRO A 508 -31.31 11.59 -2.15
N ALA A 509 -30.02 11.92 -2.26
CA ALA A 509 -28.95 11.13 -1.65
C ALA A 509 -29.08 11.12 -0.12
N LEU A 510 -29.23 12.29 0.50
CA LEU A 510 -29.35 12.43 1.96
C LEU A 510 -30.63 11.79 2.50
N ALA A 511 -31.75 11.90 1.79
CA ALA A 511 -32.97 11.21 2.17
C ALA A 511 -32.78 9.68 2.10
N SER A 512 -32.16 9.17 1.03
CA SER A 512 -31.88 7.73 0.85
C SER A 512 -31.03 7.18 2.01
N LEU A 513 -29.95 7.90 2.37
CA LEU A 513 -29.04 7.52 3.44
C LEU A 513 -29.72 7.56 4.80
N LEU A 514 -30.40 8.66 5.16
CA LEU A 514 -30.97 8.80 6.50
C LEU A 514 -32.15 7.86 6.74
N TRP A 515 -32.92 7.49 5.71
CA TRP A 515 -33.98 6.46 5.84
C TRP A 515 -33.46 5.02 5.70
N GLY A 516 -32.20 4.81 5.32
CA GLY A 516 -31.65 3.47 5.11
C GLY A 516 -32.13 2.78 3.84
N ASP A 517 -32.65 3.53 2.88
CA ASP A 517 -32.85 3.03 1.51
C ASP A 517 -31.48 2.70 0.88
N THR A 518 -30.47 3.53 1.18
CA THR A 518 -29.05 3.24 0.94
C THR A 518 -28.33 3.11 2.29
N ASN A 519 -27.49 2.07 2.42
CA ASN A 519 -26.62 1.91 3.60
C ASN A 519 -25.34 2.75 3.41
N PRO A 520 -25.00 3.68 4.34
CA PRO A 520 -23.76 4.43 4.30
C PRO A 520 -22.54 3.52 4.20
N SER A 521 -21.61 3.89 3.31
CA SER A 521 -20.37 3.14 3.07
C SER A 521 -19.14 4.02 2.87
N GLY A 522 -19.29 5.35 2.90
CA GLY A 522 -18.17 6.27 2.79
C GLY A 522 -17.22 6.14 3.98
N LYS A 523 -15.93 6.36 3.72
CA LYS A 523 -14.83 6.37 4.70
C LYS A 523 -14.06 7.68 4.59
N LEU A 524 -13.65 8.27 5.70
CA LEU A 524 -12.91 9.53 5.72
C LEU A 524 -11.59 9.43 4.91
N PRO A 525 -11.35 10.30 3.92
CA PRO A 525 -10.10 10.39 3.19
C PRO A 525 -9.09 11.34 3.87
N MET A 526 -9.47 11.92 5.01
CA MET A 526 -8.63 12.77 5.85
C MET A 526 -9.00 12.66 7.32
N THR A 527 -8.04 12.92 8.20
CA THR A 527 -8.24 12.86 9.65
C THR A 527 -8.95 14.13 10.15
N PHE A 528 -9.93 13.96 11.05
CA PHE A 528 -10.59 15.09 11.71
C PHE A 528 -9.92 15.35 13.07
N PRO A 529 -9.27 16.51 13.28
CA PRO A 529 -8.64 16.83 14.56
C PRO A 529 -9.68 17.10 15.65
N LYS A 530 -9.28 16.92 16.92
CA LYS A 530 -10.02 17.47 18.07
C LYS A 530 -9.78 18.97 18.24
N SER A 531 -8.60 19.45 17.82
CA SER A 531 -8.23 20.85 17.83
C SER A 531 -7.12 21.14 16.82
N LEU A 532 -6.96 22.39 16.41
CA LEU A 532 -5.85 22.82 15.55
C LEU A 532 -4.46 22.61 16.17
N ALA A 533 -4.36 22.46 17.49
CA ALA A 533 -3.09 22.16 18.14
C ALA A 533 -2.64 20.70 17.92
N ASP A 534 -3.56 19.83 17.51
CA ASP A 534 -3.31 18.41 17.27
C ASP A 534 -2.91 18.11 15.82
N THR A 535 -2.97 19.10 14.92
CA THR A 535 -2.65 18.92 13.48
C THR A 535 -1.14 18.87 13.26
N PRO A 536 -0.67 18.47 12.06
CA PRO A 536 0.75 18.50 11.70
C PRO A 536 1.34 19.91 11.63
N THR A 537 0.49 20.95 11.55
CA THR A 537 0.89 22.34 11.31
C THR A 537 0.50 23.30 12.45
N PRO A 538 0.84 23.03 13.73
CA PRO A 538 0.33 23.81 14.86
C PRO A 538 1.08 25.14 15.08
N THR A 539 2.21 25.36 14.40
CA THR A 539 3.07 26.54 14.62
C THR A 539 2.99 27.55 13.49
N PRO A 540 3.21 28.86 13.74
CA PRO A 540 3.22 29.89 12.70
C PRO A 540 4.22 29.66 11.57
N SER A 541 5.37 29.02 11.84
CA SER A 541 6.36 28.67 10.80
C SER A 541 5.85 27.58 9.87
N GLN A 542 5.06 26.63 10.39
CA GLN A 542 4.46 25.58 9.58
C GLN A 542 3.20 26.06 8.86
N TYR A 543 2.38 26.89 9.49
CA TYR A 543 1.19 27.46 8.88
C TYR A 543 0.77 28.79 9.53
N PRO A 544 0.48 29.86 8.75
CA PRO A 544 0.59 29.92 7.29
C PRO A 544 2.02 30.24 6.81
N GLY A 545 3.02 30.26 7.70
CA GLY A 545 4.40 30.65 7.41
C GLY A 545 4.76 32.03 7.96
N ILE A 546 6.04 32.39 7.79
CA ILE A 546 6.60 33.67 8.25
C ILE A 546 7.16 34.44 7.06
N VAL A 547 6.70 35.67 6.86
CA VAL A 547 7.21 36.56 5.81
C VAL A 547 8.67 36.93 6.09
N ASP A 548 9.54 36.69 5.10
CA ASP A 548 10.96 37.04 5.16
C ASP A 548 11.22 38.52 4.79
N ALA A 549 12.50 38.87 4.59
CA ALA A 549 12.91 40.24 4.28
C ALA A 549 12.60 40.64 2.83
N GLU A 550 12.45 39.65 1.94
CA GLU A 550 12.15 39.77 0.52
C GLU A 550 10.63 39.85 0.26
N GLY A 551 9.82 39.57 1.29
CA GLY A 551 8.36 39.59 1.22
C GLY A 551 7.76 38.27 0.78
N ILE A 552 8.53 37.17 0.82
CA ILE A 552 8.06 35.81 0.56
C ILE A 552 7.72 35.15 1.90
N THR A 553 6.54 34.55 1.98
CA THR A 553 6.09 33.77 3.13
C THR A 553 6.80 32.42 3.14
N GLN A 554 7.72 32.22 4.09
CA GLN A 554 8.45 30.97 4.26
C GLN A 554 7.60 29.99 5.08
N VAL A 555 7.26 28.85 4.48
CA VAL A 555 6.39 27.81 5.07
C VAL A 555 7.22 26.56 5.30
N ASP A 556 7.55 26.28 6.55
CA ASP A 556 8.43 25.15 6.92
C ASP A 556 7.61 23.86 7.06
N TYR A 557 7.96 22.83 6.30
CA TYR A 557 7.30 21.52 6.35
C TYR A 557 8.05 20.62 7.34
N SER A 558 8.21 21.11 8.58
CA SER A 558 9.03 20.46 9.61
C SER A 558 8.43 19.18 10.19
N GLU A 559 7.17 18.89 9.91
CA GLU A 559 6.52 17.61 10.16
C GLU A 559 7.07 16.48 9.27
N GLY A 560 7.77 16.82 8.18
CA GLY A 560 8.39 15.87 7.26
C GLY A 560 7.37 14.87 6.72
N LEU A 561 7.69 13.58 6.84
CA LEU A 561 6.84 12.48 6.38
C LEU A 561 5.55 12.28 7.18
N ALA A 562 5.42 12.93 8.36
CA ALA A 562 4.30 12.77 9.26
C ALA A 562 3.14 13.70 8.86
N ILE A 563 2.51 13.40 7.73
CA ILE A 563 1.34 14.12 7.20
C ILE A 563 0.07 13.31 7.46
N GLY A 564 -1.05 13.99 7.73
CA GLY A 564 -2.34 13.34 7.94
C GLY A 564 -2.30 12.33 9.09
N HIS A 565 -2.91 11.16 8.92
CA HIS A 565 -2.98 10.09 9.93
C HIS A 565 -1.61 9.63 10.45
N LYS A 566 -0.55 9.74 9.65
CA LYS A 566 0.81 9.38 10.07
C LYS A 566 1.30 10.29 11.21
N TRP A 567 0.92 11.56 11.22
CA TRP A 567 1.18 12.48 12.34
C TRP A 567 0.55 12.00 13.64
N TYR A 568 -0.74 11.66 13.57
CA TYR A 568 -1.49 11.23 14.75
C TYR A 568 -0.96 9.90 15.31
N ASP A 569 -0.49 9.01 14.44
CA ASP A 569 0.18 7.77 14.85
C ASP A 569 1.51 8.08 15.55
N GLU A 570 2.37 8.89 14.93
CA GLU A 570 3.70 9.24 15.45
C GLU A 570 3.63 9.99 16.79
N GLN A 571 2.69 10.92 16.92
CA GLN A 571 2.52 11.71 18.14
C GLN A 571 1.69 10.99 19.23
N GLY A 572 1.09 9.84 18.92
CA GLY A 572 0.18 9.14 19.85
C GLY A 572 -1.07 9.96 20.20
N ILE A 573 -1.62 10.68 19.22
CA ILE A 573 -2.81 11.53 19.39
C ILE A 573 -4.04 10.79 18.87
N ASP A 574 -5.08 10.72 19.69
CA ASP A 574 -6.39 10.23 19.26
C ASP A 574 -7.15 11.35 18.53
N PRO A 575 -7.43 11.23 17.22
CA PRO A 575 -8.21 12.24 16.50
C PRO A 575 -9.68 12.27 16.95
N LEU A 576 -10.46 13.23 16.43
CA LEU A 576 -11.91 13.24 16.60
C LEU A 576 -12.54 12.10 15.80
N PHE A 577 -12.11 11.96 14.54
CA PHE A 577 -12.35 10.80 13.70
C PHE A 577 -11.09 10.51 12.89
N GLU A 578 -10.68 9.25 12.84
CA GLU A 578 -9.47 8.81 12.16
C GLU A 578 -9.62 8.72 10.64
N PHE A 579 -8.50 8.77 9.92
CA PHE A 579 -8.48 8.40 8.50
C PHE A 579 -9.03 6.99 8.28
N GLY A 580 -9.84 6.83 7.22
CA GLY A 580 -10.55 5.60 6.90
C GLY A 580 -11.77 5.31 7.77
N HIS A 581 -12.13 6.21 8.70
CA HIS A 581 -13.33 6.04 9.54
C HIS A 581 -14.63 6.16 8.75
N GLY A 582 -15.61 5.31 9.04
CA GLY A 582 -16.97 5.45 8.53
C GLY A 582 -17.85 4.27 8.92
N LEU A 583 -18.97 4.58 9.56
CA LEU A 583 -19.94 3.60 10.05
C LEU A 583 -20.87 3.12 8.94
N SER A 584 -21.54 2.01 9.22
CA SER A 584 -22.57 1.40 8.37
C SER A 584 -23.78 1.03 9.23
N TYR A 585 -24.94 0.81 8.60
CA TYR A 585 -26.11 0.20 9.26
C TYR A 585 -25.96 -1.31 9.47
N THR A 586 -24.89 -1.91 8.96
CA THR A 586 -24.50 -3.28 9.27
C THR A 586 -23.13 -3.34 9.96
N SER A 587 -22.68 -4.53 10.33
CA SER A 587 -21.36 -4.77 10.91
C SER A 587 -20.58 -5.75 10.05
N PHE A 588 -19.24 -5.63 10.08
CA PHE A 588 -18.34 -6.51 9.33
C PHE A 588 -17.31 -7.16 10.26
N GLY A 589 -17.02 -8.43 10.00
CA GLY A 589 -15.98 -9.20 10.66
C GLY A 589 -14.82 -9.51 9.72
N TYR A 590 -13.61 -9.48 10.27
CA TYR A 590 -12.35 -9.72 9.56
C TYR A 590 -11.69 -10.98 10.13
N SER A 591 -11.22 -11.88 9.27
CA SER A 591 -10.60 -13.15 9.70
C SER A 591 -9.62 -13.69 8.67
N GLU A 592 -8.85 -14.71 9.06
CA GLU A 592 -8.04 -15.54 8.15
C GLU A 592 -7.02 -14.73 7.33
N LEU A 593 -6.31 -13.79 7.97
CA LEU A 593 -5.17 -13.14 7.34
C LEU A 593 -4.07 -14.17 7.08
N GLU A 594 -3.66 -14.28 5.82
CA GLU A 594 -2.55 -15.08 5.35
C GLU A 594 -1.63 -14.20 4.51
N LEU A 595 -0.33 -14.24 4.83
CA LEU A 595 0.71 -13.55 4.09
C LEU A 595 1.56 -14.55 3.30
N SER A 596 1.84 -14.22 2.05
CA SER A 596 2.76 -14.97 1.19
C SER A 596 3.78 -14.02 0.59
N THR A 597 5.01 -14.07 1.09
CA THR A 597 6.11 -13.19 0.66
C THR A 597 7.11 -13.92 -0.22
N ALA A 598 7.58 -13.23 -1.25
CA ALA A 598 8.68 -13.65 -2.10
C ALA A 598 9.70 -12.50 -2.18
N VAL A 599 10.97 -12.83 -1.93
CA VAL A 599 12.11 -11.93 -2.11
C VAL A 599 12.99 -12.51 -3.20
N SER A 600 13.27 -11.73 -4.25
CA SER A 600 14.09 -12.19 -5.37
C SER A 600 14.79 -11.02 -6.05
N GLY A 601 16.13 -11.03 -6.04
CA GLY A 601 16.93 -10.05 -6.76
C GLY A 601 16.77 -8.61 -6.26
N GLY A 602 16.54 -8.43 -4.95
CA GLY A 602 16.27 -7.13 -4.33
C GLY A 602 14.80 -6.70 -4.36
N THR A 603 13.97 -7.33 -5.21
CA THR A 603 12.53 -7.08 -5.26
C THR A 603 11.79 -7.88 -4.19
N VAL A 604 10.85 -7.24 -3.50
CA VAL A 604 9.97 -7.84 -2.50
C VAL A 604 8.53 -7.81 -3.01
N SER A 605 7.83 -8.92 -2.91
CA SER A 605 6.39 -8.98 -3.17
C SER A 605 5.70 -9.80 -2.08
N THR A 606 4.70 -9.22 -1.45
CA THR A 606 3.85 -9.87 -0.45
C THR A 606 2.41 -9.85 -0.91
N THR A 607 1.77 -11.03 -0.94
CA THR A 607 0.33 -11.14 -1.11
C THR A 607 -0.32 -11.26 0.27
N ALA A 608 -1.23 -10.35 0.60
CA ALA A 608 -2.08 -10.43 1.78
C ALA A 608 -3.48 -10.89 1.36
N SER A 609 -3.95 -12.02 1.90
CA SER A 609 -5.30 -12.55 1.68
C SER A 609 -6.05 -12.66 3.00
N PHE A 610 -7.30 -12.20 3.04
CA PHE A 610 -8.12 -12.23 4.26
C PHE A 610 -9.61 -12.31 3.91
N THR A 611 -10.44 -12.70 4.87
CA THR A 611 -11.89 -12.86 4.68
C THR A 611 -12.66 -11.73 5.39
N VAL A 612 -13.51 -11.02 4.64
CA VAL A 612 -14.48 -10.04 5.15
C VAL A 612 -15.86 -10.67 5.16
N THR A 613 -16.60 -10.53 6.25
CA THR A 613 -17.96 -11.08 6.41
C THR A 613 -18.92 -10.01 6.89
N ASN A 614 -20.08 -9.87 6.26
CA ASN A 614 -21.16 -9.06 6.81
C ASN A 614 -21.80 -9.83 7.98
N THR A 615 -21.58 -9.37 9.20
CA THR A 615 -22.06 -9.99 10.45
C THR A 615 -23.36 -9.39 10.96
N GLY A 616 -23.85 -8.32 10.33
CA GLY A 616 -25.11 -7.68 10.71
C GLY A 616 -26.32 -8.22 9.96
N SER A 617 -27.40 -7.44 9.97
CA SER A 617 -28.73 -7.86 9.50
C SER A 617 -29.18 -7.20 8.20
N VAL A 618 -28.41 -6.24 7.65
CA VAL A 618 -28.73 -5.54 6.41
C VAL A 618 -27.56 -5.65 5.43
N ALA A 619 -27.85 -5.60 4.13
CA ALA A 619 -26.81 -5.55 3.11
C ALA A 619 -25.99 -4.26 3.28
N GLY A 620 -24.71 -4.32 2.94
CA GLY A 620 -23.83 -3.16 3.03
C GLY A 620 -22.53 -3.37 2.27
N THR A 621 -21.81 -2.27 2.07
CA THR A 621 -20.49 -2.26 1.44
C THR A 621 -19.45 -1.89 2.48
N GLU A 622 -18.41 -2.70 2.60
CA GLU A 622 -17.24 -2.43 3.43
C GLU A 622 -16.04 -2.03 2.56
N VAL A 623 -15.16 -1.22 3.13
CA VAL A 623 -13.86 -0.85 2.53
C VAL A 623 -12.75 -1.41 3.43
N PRO A 624 -12.36 -2.69 3.26
CA PRO A 624 -11.21 -3.23 3.96
C PRO A 624 -9.93 -2.48 3.55
N GLN A 625 -9.19 -2.00 4.54
CA GLN A 625 -7.96 -1.24 4.37
C GLN A 625 -6.76 -2.07 4.83
N VAL A 626 -5.68 -2.04 4.07
CA VAL A 626 -4.43 -2.76 4.34
C VAL A 626 -3.33 -1.74 4.59
N TYR A 627 -2.70 -1.84 5.75
CA TYR A 627 -1.63 -0.97 6.19
C TYR A 627 -0.33 -1.74 6.37
N LEU A 628 0.79 -1.06 6.08
CA LEU A 628 2.14 -1.58 6.28
C LEU A 628 2.91 -0.67 7.25
N THR A 629 3.42 -1.26 8.32
CA THR A 629 4.43 -0.64 9.19
C THR A 629 5.80 -1.11 8.76
N LEU A 630 6.67 -0.16 8.43
CA LEU A 630 8.05 -0.42 8.06
C LEU A 630 8.92 -0.73 9.28
N PRO A 631 10.09 -1.37 9.09
CA PRO A 631 11.10 -1.52 10.14
C PRO A 631 11.51 -0.16 10.73
N SER A 632 11.90 -0.12 12.01
CA SER A 632 12.32 1.13 12.66
C SER A 632 13.58 1.75 12.03
N SER A 633 14.41 0.96 11.35
CA SER A 633 15.54 1.43 10.54
C SER A 633 15.14 2.31 9.37
N ALA A 634 13.88 2.22 8.91
CA ALA A 634 13.36 3.07 7.85
C ALA A 634 13.13 4.52 8.32
N GLU A 635 13.04 4.77 9.63
CA GLU A 635 12.70 6.09 10.19
C GLU A 635 11.42 6.70 9.56
N ALA A 636 10.46 5.85 9.16
CA ALA A 636 9.19 6.28 8.57
C ALA A 636 8.10 6.41 9.67
N PRO A 637 7.33 7.51 9.71
CA PRO A 637 6.32 7.72 10.73
C PRO A 637 5.05 6.91 10.44
N GLY A 638 4.45 6.38 11.51
CA GLY A 638 3.15 5.72 11.47
C GLY A 638 3.06 4.54 10.48
N LYS A 639 1.84 4.26 10.03
CA LYS A 639 1.52 3.17 9.10
C LYS A 639 1.19 3.73 7.72
N ARG A 640 1.68 3.09 6.65
CA ARG A 640 1.35 3.44 5.26
C ARG A 640 0.10 2.68 4.82
N LEU A 641 -0.87 3.33 4.18
CA LEU A 641 -1.89 2.61 3.43
C LEU A 641 -1.20 1.99 2.20
N VAL A 642 -1.37 0.68 2.00
CA VAL A 642 -0.74 -0.07 0.89
C VAL A 642 -1.76 -0.84 0.05
N GLY A 643 -3.04 -0.67 0.35
CA GLY A 643 -4.12 -1.21 -0.45
C GLY A 643 -5.47 -1.10 0.25
N TYR A 644 -6.52 -1.18 -0.56
CA TYR A 644 -7.90 -1.27 -0.11
C TYR A 644 -8.73 -1.97 -1.19
N ASP A 645 -9.94 -2.38 -0.83
CA ASP A 645 -10.92 -2.92 -1.78
C ASP A 645 -12.32 -2.43 -1.39
N ARG A 646 -13.33 -2.61 -2.25
CA ARG A 646 -14.74 -2.37 -1.93
C ARG A 646 -15.53 -3.66 -2.05
N VAL A 647 -16.17 -4.06 -0.96
CA VAL A 647 -16.82 -5.37 -0.84
C VAL A 647 -18.29 -5.21 -0.45
N ALA A 648 -19.19 -5.41 -1.41
CA ALA A 648 -20.63 -5.43 -1.18
C ALA A 648 -21.10 -6.83 -0.74
N LEU A 649 -21.73 -6.93 0.43
CA LEU A 649 -22.10 -8.20 1.04
C LEU A 649 -23.55 -8.18 1.55
N GLU A 650 -24.29 -9.23 1.18
CA GLU A 650 -25.55 -9.59 1.84
C GLU A 650 -25.32 -10.03 3.30
N PRO A 651 -26.33 -9.96 4.18
CA PRO A 651 -26.22 -10.43 5.56
C PRO A 651 -25.70 -11.88 5.65
N GLY A 652 -24.63 -12.10 6.42
CA GLY A 652 -23.99 -13.40 6.59
C GLY A 652 -23.11 -13.87 5.43
N ALA A 653 -23.00 -13.11 4.34
CA ALA A 653 -22.10 -13.43 3.23
C ALA A 653 -20.65 -13.04 3.58
N SER A 654 -19.71 -13.78 3.01
CA SER A 654 -18.26 -13.56 3.15
C SER A 654 -17.60 -13.48 1.78
N GLN A 655 -16.57 -12.65 1.66
CA GLN A 655 -15.67 -12.57 0.51
C GLN A 655 -14.22 -12.63 0.97
N ARG A 656 -13.40 -13.41 0.26
CA ARG A 656 -11.96 -13.42 0.45
C ARG A 656 -11.33 -12.35 -0.45
N VAL A 657 -10.71 -11.36 0.16
CA VAL A 657 -10.02 -10.24 -0.47
C VAL A 657 -8.55 -10.58 -0.61
N THR A 658 -7.89 -10.05 -1.64
CA THR A 658 -6.46 -10.27 -1.87
C THR A 658 -5.80 -9.01 -2.40
N THR A 659 -4.77 -8.55 -1.72
CA THR A 659 -3.97 -7.38 -2.08
C THR A 659 -2.53 -7.80 -2.33
N THR A 660 -1.95 -7.36 -3.45
CA THR A 660 -0.53 -7.57 -3.74
C THR A 660 0.22 -6.29 -3.40
N ILE A 661 1.19 -6.41 -2.50
CA ILE A 661 2.08 -5.34 -2.05
C ILE A 661 3.44 -5.64 -2.68
N SER A 662 3.99 -4.74 -3.48
CA SER A 662 5.22 -4.98 -4.25
C SER A 662 6.15 -3.79 -4.15
N SER A 663 7.44 -4.02 -3.94
CA SER A 663 8.45 -2.94 -3.92
C SER A 663 8.61 -2.24 -5.27
N GLU A 664 8.12 -2.85 -6.35
CA GLU A 664 8.12 -2.30 -7.71
C GLU A 664 6.84 -1.54 -8.08
N SER A 665 5.85 -1.51 -7.17
CA SER A 665 4.66 -0.69 -7.39
C SER A 665 5.01 0.79 -7.19
N ALA A 666 4.35 1.69 -7.92
CA ALA A 666 4.60 3.13 -7.88
C ALA A 666 4.40 3.78 -6.49
N ASP A 667 3.74 3.09 -5.55
CA ASP A 667 3.57 3.51 -4.16
C ASP A 667 4.74 3.12 -3.23
N HIS A 668 5.75 2.42 -3.74
CA HIS A 668 7.00 2.06 -3.06
C HIS A 668 6.83 1.53 -1.63
N PRO A 669 5.91 0.56 -1.38
CA PRO A 669 5.47 0.23 -0.03
C PRO A 669 6.58 -0.29 0.88
N PHE A 670 7.57 -1.00 0.32
CA PHE A 670 8.70 -1.55 1.07
C PHE A 670 9.92 -0.62 1.13
N SER A 671 9.89 0.50 0.41
CA SER A 671 11.09 1.31 0.15
C SER A 671 11.05 2.67 0.86
N ILE A 672 12.23 3.25 1.01
CA ILE A 672 12.43 4.66 1.38
C ILE A 672 13.26 5.36 0.30
N TRP A 673 13.16 6.68 0.22
CA TRP A 673 14.04 7.46 -0.65
C TRP A 673 15.38 7.69 0.04
N ASP A 674 16.45 7.09 -0.49
CA ASP A 674 17.83 7.39 -0.07
C ASP A 674 18.35 8.60 -0.85
N VAL A 675 18.40 9.74 -0.18
CA VAL A 675 18.88 11.03 -0.73
C VAL A 675 20.32 10.96 -1.23
N SER A 676 21.17 10.12 -0.63
CA SER A 676 22.57 9.98 -1.05
C SER A 676 22.73 9.13 -2.30
N ALA A 677 21.82 8.18 -2.50
CA ALA A 677 21.76 7.30 -3.66
C ALA A 677 20.93 7.87 -4.83
N ASP A 678 20.08 8.88 -4.56
CA ASP A 678 19.10 9.42 -5.52
C ASP A 678 18.19 8.31 -6.07
N ALA A 679 17.73 7.42 -5.17
CA ALA A 679 16.99 6.22 -5.51
C ALA A 679 16.11 5.70 -4.36
N TRP A 680 15.07 4.95 -4.73
CA TRP A 680 14.29 4.12 -3.81
C TRP A 680 15.09 2.88 -3.40
N GLU A 681 15.13 2.59 -2.10
CA GLU A 681 15.79 1.43 -1.53
C GLU A 681 14.84 0.65 -0.61
N VAL A 682 14.80 -0.67 -0.77
CA VAL A 682 14.07 -1.58 0.13
C VAL A 682 14.81 -1.66 1.47
N VAL A 683 14.08 -1.51 2.57
CA VAL A 683 14.67 -1.56 3.91
C VAL A 683 14.62 -2.97 4.49
N ASP A 684 15.77 -3.60 4.71
CA ASP A 684 15.78 -4.90 5.39
C ASP A 684 15.24 -4.80 6.83
N GLY A 685 14.41 -5.75 7.24
CA GLY A 685 13.78 -5.75 8.57
C GLY A 685 12.44 -6.48 8.66
N GLY A 686 11.86 -6.40 9.86
CA GLY A 686 10.50 -6.88 10.13
C GLY A 686 9.45 -5.84 9.75
N TYR A 687 8.54 -6.22 8.86
CA TYR A 687 7.38 -5.44 8.45
C TYR A 687 6.12 -5.99 9.10
N THR A 688 5.18 -5.12 9.44
CA THR A 688 3.87 -5.53 9.98
C THR A 688 2.77 -5.14 9.02
N VAL A 689 1.97 -6.13 8.60
CA VAL A 689 0.77 -5.94 7.80
C VAL A 689 -0.43 -5.94 8.74
N SER A 690 -1.22 -4.87 8.72
CA SER A 690 -2.42 -4.72 9.52
C SER A 690 -3.64 -4.49 8.62
N VAL A 691 -4.76 -5.15 8.92
CA VAL A 691 -5.99 -5.09 8.10
C VAL A 691 -7.20 -4.80 8.96
N GLY A 692 -8.08 -3.93 8.48
CA GLY A 692 -9.33 -3.59 9.16
C GLY A 692 -10.19 -2.57 8.44
N SER A 693 -11.07 -1.90 9.20
CA SER A 693 -12.11 -1.00 8.67
C SER A 693 -11.75 0.49 8.71
N SER A 694 -10.69 0.86 9.42
CA SER A 694 -10.11 2.21 9.49
C SER A 694 -8.64 2.14 9.94
N SER A 695 -7.93 3.28 9.91
CA SER A 695 -6.54 3.36 10.39
C SER A 695 -6.33 3.02 11.88
N ARG A 696 -7.42 2.97 12.67
CA ARG A 696 -7.40 2.65 14.11
C ARG A 696 -8.13 1.35 14.47
N GLU A 697 -9.01 0.85 13.60
CA GLU A 697 -9.73 -0.41 13.80
C GLU A 697 -9.14 -1.53 12.91
N LEU A 698 -8.04 -2.13 13.38
CA LEU A 698 -7.21 -3.10 12.65
C LEU A 698 -7.16 -4.47 13.36
N PRO A 699 -8.23 -5.27 13.33
CA PRO A 699 -8.34 -6.53 14.08
C PRO A 699 -7.38 -7.63 13.60
N LEU A 700 -6.88 -7.56 12.37
CA LEU A 700 -5.92 -8.52 11.83
C LEU A 700 -4.54 -7.90 11.75
N THR A 701 -3.53 -8.64 12.20
CA THR A 701 -2.14 -8.24 12.08
C THR A 701 -1.27 -9.48 11.95
N ASP A 702 -0.32 -9.44 11.03
CA ASP A 702 0.73 -10.46 10.88
C ASP A 702 2.01 -9.78 10.35
N SER A 703 3.14 -10.47 10.39
CA SER A 703 4.45 -9.88 10.08
C SER A 703 5.20 -10.68 9.03
N VAL A 704 6.02 -9.98 8.25
CA VAL A 704 6.95 -10.57 7.27
C VAL A 704 8.35 -10.04 7.52
N VAL A 705 9.35 -10.87 7.31
CA VAL A 705 10.76 -10.45 7.37
C VAL A 705 11.27 -10.30 5.95
N VAL A 706 11.86 -9.15 5.66
CA VAL A 706 12.52 -8.85 4.39
C VAL A 706 14.02 -8.82 4.65
N ASP A 707 14.75 -9.67 3.93
CA ASP A 707 16.22 -9.66 3.86
C ASP A 707 16.62 -9.75 2.38
N THR A 708 17.03 -8.61 1.83
CA THR A 708 17.49 -8.47 0.45
C THR A 708 18.99 -8.73 0.31
N ALA A 709 19.77 -8.57 1.38
CA ALA A 709 21.20 -8.86 1.42
C ALA A 709 21.49 -10.38 1.40
N GLY A 710 20.59 -11.20 1.95
CA GLY A 710 20.72 -12.65 2.02
C GLY A 710 21.87 -13.09 2.94
N THR A 711 22.11 -12.35 4.03
CA THR A 711 23.17 -12.69 4.98
C THR A 711 22.79 -13.99 5.68
N ALA A 712 23.53 -15.06 5.42
CA ALA A 712 23.18 -16.34 6.03
C ALA A 712 23.39 -16.34 7.56
N PRO A 713 22.53 -17.03 8.34
CA PRO A 713 22.63 -17.09 9.80
C PRO A 713 23.97 -17.65 10.29
N VAL A 714 24.37 -17.27 11.50
CA VAL A 714 25.56 -17.80 12.17
C VAL A 714 25.18 -18.82 13.23
N VAL A 715 25.63 -20.06 13.05
CA VAL A 715 25.39 -21.17 13.98
C VAL A 715 26.45 -21.20 15.08
N SER A 716 26.01 -21.33 16.33
CA SER A 716 26.84 -21.61 17.49
C SER A 716 26.46 -22.96 18.08
N VAL A 717 27.45 -23.77 18.46
CA VAL A 717 27.23 -25.11 19.02
C VAL A 717 27.93 -25.26 20.36
N ALA A 718 27.24 -25.83 21.34
CA ALA A 718 27.77 -26.18 22.66
C ALA A 718 27.51 -27.66 22.94
N THR A 719 28.44 -28.30 23.67
CA THR A 719 28.30 -29.69 24.12
C THR A 719 28.19 -29.75 25.64
N SER A 720 27.47 -30.76 26.14
CA SER A 720 27.43 -31.15 27.54
C SER A 720 27.70 -32.64 27.64
N PRO A 721 28.83 -33.07 28.23
CA PRO A 721 29.86 -32.23 28.85
C PRO A 721 30.62 -31.34 27.84
N THR A 722 31.15 -30.20 28.32
CA THR A 722 31.80 -29.17 27.48
C THR A 722 33.17 -29.60 26.93
N ALA A 723 33.72 -30.68 27.46
CA ALA A 723 34.93 -31.32 26.99
C ALA A 723 34.84 -32.84 27.25
N PRO A 724 35.62 -33.65 26.51
CA PRO A 724 35.73 -35.09 26.77
C PRO A 724 36.04 -35.38 28.24
N ASP A 725 35.23 -36.24 28.87
CA ASP A 725 35.32 -36.63 30.28
C ASP A 725 36.05 -37.97 30.50
N GLY A 726 36.50 -38.61 29.42
CA GLY A 726 37.41 -39.75 29.39
C GLY A 726 38.85 -39.37 29.01
N ALA A 727 39.69 -40.38 28.84
CA ALA A 727 41.07 -40.24 28.39
C ALA A 727 41.15 -40.04 26.85
N ALA A 728 42.29 -39.52 26.39
CA ALA A 728 42.62 -39.36 24.97
C ALA A 728 41.57 -38.62 24.10
N GLY A 729 40.75 -37.75 24.71
CA GLY A 729 39.74 -36.97 24.00
C GLY A 729 38.42 -37.71 23.75
N TRP A 730 38.19 -38.85 24.40
CA TRP A 730 36.92 -39.59 24.36
C TRP A 730 35.94 -39.11 25.43
N PHE A 731 34.66 -39.10 25.09
CA PHE A 731 33.59 -39.00 26.06
C PHE A 731 33.29 -40.38 26.65
N VAL A 732 33.01 -40.45 27.94
CA VAL A 732 32.59 -41.66 28.68
C VAL A 732 31.22 -41.52 29.33
N SER A 733 30.53 -40.41 29.04
CA SER A 733 29.12 -40.18 29.33
C SER A 733 28.37 -39.69 28.09
N PRO A 734 27.02 -39.83 28.03
CA PRO A 734 26.24 -39.32 26.90
C PRO A 734 26.52 -37.83 26.64
N VAL A 735 26.63 -37.45 25.36
CA VAL A 735 26.91 -36.06 24.97
C VAL A 735 25.64 -35.43 24.41
N THR A 736 25.17 -34.35 25.03
CA THR A 736 24.12 -33.50 24.47
C THR A 736 24.76 -32.33 23.75
N VAL A 737 24.43 -32.16 22.48
CA VAL A 737 24.78 -30.99 21.67
C VAL A 737 23.58 -30.07 21.60
N THR A 738 23.79 -28.78 21.89
CA THR A 738 22.82 -27.71 21.71
C THR A 738 23.37 -26.69 20.72
N ALA A 739 22.62 -26.44 19.67
CA ALA A 739 22.90 -25.49 18.63
C ALA A 739 21.87 -24.35 18.65
N THR A 740 22.37 -23.13 18.49
CA THR A 740 21.59 -21.91 18.35
C THR A 740 22.07 -21.16 17.11
N ALA A 741 21.20 -20.38 16.49
CA ALA A 741 21.59 -19.48 15.41
C ALA A 741 21.23 -18.04 15.77
N VAL A 742 22.00 -17.11 15.24
CA VAL A 742 21.71 -15.67 15.23
C VAL A 742 21.83 -15.18 13.80
N ASP A 743 21.02 -14.19 13.46
CA ASP A 743 20.99 -13.56 12.15
C ASP A 743 20.90 -12.04 12.33
N ASP A 744 21.21 -11.27 11.30
CA ASP A 744 21.16 -9.81 11.34
C ASP A 744 19.73 -9.27 11.26
N VAL A 745 18.84 -9.96 10.54
CA VAL A 745 17.45 -9.50 10.32
C VAL A 745 16.41 -10.48 10.86
N ASP A 746 16.66 -11.79 10.79
CA ASP A 746 15.75 -12.82 11.31
C ASP A 746 15.97 -13.09 12.81
N PRO A 747 15.01 -12.77 13.70
CA PRO A 747 15.16 -13.01 15.13
C PRO A 747 15.12 -14.49 15.52
N ALA A 748 14.68 -15.40 14.64
CA ALA A 748 14.53 -16.82 14.94
C ALA A 748 14.83 -17.78 13.77
N PRO A 749 16.09 -17.86 13.29
CA PRO A 749 16.46 -18.77 12.21
C PRO A 749 16.24 -20.24 12.60
N VAL A 750 15.78 -21.04 11.63
CA VAL A 750 15.50 -22.47 11.83
C VAL A 750 16.80 -23.26 11.85
N VAL A 751 17.17 -23.79 13.02
CA VAL A 751 18.32 -24.70 13.17
C VAL A 751 17.92 -26.12 12.76
N SER A 752 18.67 -26.73 11.84
CA SER A 752 18.54 -28.14 11.47
C SER A 752 19.82 -28.91 11.79
N THR A 753 19.66 -30.18 12.18
CA THR A 753 20.77 -31.09 12.53
C THR A 753 20.74 -32.37 11.69
N ASN A 754 21.91 -32.96 11.46
CA ASN A 754 22.09 -34.22 10.73
C ASN A 754 23.15 -35.07 11.46
N LEU A 755 22.69 -36.12 12.15
CA LEU A 755 23.56 -37.06 12.87
C LEU A 755 23.96 -38.22 11.95
N ASP A 756 25.25 -38.43 11.77
CA ASP A 756 25.85 -39.53 11.00
C ASP A 756 25.31 -39.69 9.56
N GLY A 757 24.85 -38.60 8.95
CA GLY A 757 24.32 -38.60 7.58
C GLY A 757 22.91 -39.19 7.44
N ALA A 758 22.14 -39.29 8.53
CA ALA A 758 20.77 -39.83 8.53
C ALA A 758 19.73 -38.93 7.83
N GLY A 759 20.05 -37.67 7.59
CA GLY A 759 19.16 -36.65 7.00
C GLY A 759 18.96 -35.45 7.92
N TRP A 760 18.62 -34.30 7.33
CA TRP A 760 18.38 -33.05 8.07
C TRP A 760 17.03 -33.09 8.79
N VAL A 761 17.03 -32.73 10.07
CA VAL A 761 15.83 -32.60 10.90
C VAL A 761 15.88 -31.27 11.64
N ASP A 762 14.75 -30.57 11.71
CA ASP A 762 14.66 -29.31 12.44
C ASP A 762 14.71 -29.55 13.95
N GLY A 763 15.54 -28.77 14.63
CA GLY A 763 15.80 -28.90 16.06
C GLY A 763 17.28 -28.75 16.38
N GLY A 764 17.58 -27.85 17.32
CA GLY A 764 18.95 -27.55 17.73
C GLY A 764 19.53 -28.46 18.81
N THR A 765 18.79 -29.44 19.35
CA THR A 765 19.30 -30.29 20.45
C THR A 765 19.34 -31.77 20.06
N VAL A 766 20.53 -32.37 20.12
CA VAL A 766 20.76 -33.80 19.81
C VAL A 766 21.56 -34.43 20.95
N THR A 767 21.13 -35.62 21.43
CA THR A 767 21.87 -36.38 22.45
C THR A 767 22.42 -37.67 21.87
N VAL A 768 23.75 -37.82 21.90
CA VAL A 768 24.47 -39.01 21.47
C VAL A 768 24.75 -39.89 22.67
N SER A 769 24.29 -41.14 22.60
CA SER A 769 24.35 -42.10 23.70
C SER A 769 24.66 -43.51 23.21
N THR A 770 25.34 -43.64 22.08
CA THR A 770 25.84 -44.90 21.53
C THR A 770 27.34 -44.81 21.41
N ASP A 771 28.04 -45.92 21.63
CA ASP A 771 29.49 -45.92 21.59
C ASP A 771 29.95 -45.97 20.11
N GLY A 772 31.00 -45.22 19.79
CA GLY A 772 31.50 -45.04 18.44
C GLY A 772 31.95 -43.61 18.16
N ALA A 773 32.47 -43.40 16.95
CA ALA A 773 32.76 -42.07 16.44
C ALA A 773 31.52 -41.53 15.71
N HIS A 774 30.91 -40.50 16.29
CA HIS A 774 29.74 -39.83 15.73
C HIS A 774 30.13 -38.47 15.13
N THR A 775 29.43 -38.06 14.08
CA THR A 775 29.55 -36.73 13.49
C THR A 775 28.17 -36.07 13.44
N LEU A 776 28.04 -34.94 14.11
CA LEU A 776 26.85 -34.10 14.04
C LEU A 776 27.12 -32.90 13.13
N GLU A 777 26.35 -32.78 12.06
CA GLU A 777 26.32 -31.58 11.22
C GLU A 777 25.15 -30.69 11.63
N VAL A 778 25.39 -29.39 11.65
CA VAL A 778 24.42 -28.38 12.06
C VAL A 778 24.42 -27.24 11.03
N ARG A 779 23.23 -26.78 10.65
CA ARG A 779 23.04 -25.58 9.84
C ARG A 779 21.84 -24.79 10.37
N ALA A 780 21.68 -23.58 9.88
CA ALA A 780 20.48 -22.79 10.10
C ALA A 780 20.01 -22.17 8.79
N THR A 781 18.71 -21.96 8.67
CA THR A 781 18.07 -21.30 7.54
C THR A 781 17.25 -20.13 8.08
N ASP A 782 17.44 -18.92 7.54
CA ASP A 782 16.61 -17.77 7.90
C ASP A 782 15.22 -17.81 7.22
N ALA A 783 14.37 -16.84 7.55
CA ALA A 783 13.06 -16.63 6.93
C ALA A 783 13.12 -16.33 5.41
N ALA A 784 14.23 -15.77 4.91
CA ALA A 784 14.46 -15.51 3.49
C ALA A 784 14.93 -16.75 2.71
N GLY A 785 15.26 -17.84 3.41
CA GLY A 785 15.73 -19.10 2.84
C GLY A 785 17.25 -19.19 2.67
N SER A 786 18.04 -18.23 3.16
CA SER A 786 19.50 -18.33 3.13
C SER A 786 19.98 -19.34 4.17
N VAL A 787 20.95 -20.19 3.77
CA VAL A 787 21.41 -21.31 4.59
C VAL A 787 22.83 -21.08 5.05
N SER A 788 23.07 -21.21 6.35
CA SER A 788 24.39 -21.07 6.95
C SER A 788 25.38 -22.12 6.46
N SER A 789 26.67 -21.82 6.63
CA SER A 789 27.72 -22.84 6.47
C SER A 789 27.53 -23.97 7.48
N ILE A 790 27.69 -25.22 7.03
CA ILE A 790 27.57 -26.39 7.90
C ILE A 790 28.67 -26.39 8.97
N THR A 791 28.26 -26.39 10.24
CA THR A 791 29.14 -26.61 11.39
C THR A 791 29.15 -28.09 11.75
N SER A 792 30.33 -28.69 11.84
CA SER A 792 30.48 -30.13 12.14
C SER A 792 31.12 -30.34 13.52
N VAL A 793 30.51 -31.20 14.34
CA VAL A 793 31.00 -31.59 15.66
C VAL A 793 31.28 -33.10 15.67
N THR A 794 32.54 -33.47 15.93
CA THR A 794 32.94 -34.87 16.10
C THR A 794 32.82 -35.28 17.57
N LEU A 795 32.16 -36.40 17.82
CA LEU A 795 31.82 -36.90 19.15
C LEU A 795 32.30 -38.36 19.29
N PRO A 796 33.59 -38.59 19.63
CA PRO A 796 34.08 -39.92 19.95
C PRO A 796 33.59 -40.31 21.35
N LEU A 797 32.64 -41.25 21.42
CA LEU A 797 32.00 -41.71 22.65
C LEU A 797 32.34 -43.17 22.90
N ASP A 798 32.82 -43.49 24.10
CA ASP A 798 33.04 -44.86 24.54
C ASP A 798 32.67 -44.97 26.02
N ARG A 799 31.63 -45.73 26.31
CA ARG A 799 31.14 -45.94 27.68
C ARG A 799 31.29 -47.39 28.13
N THR A 800 31.85 -48.24 27.27
CA THR A 800 31.93 -49.67 27.49
C THR A 800 33.36 -50.05 27.79
N ALA A 801 33.62 -50.40 29.06
CA ALA A 801 34.93 -50.89 29.47
C ALA A 801 35.38 -52.12 28.65
N PRO A 802 36.70 -52.29 28.41
CA PRO A 802 37.22 -53.38 27.61
C PRO A 802 36.93 -54.73 28.26
N THR A 803 36.86 -55.78 27.46
CA THR A 803 36.80 -57.16 27.95
C THR A 803 38.20 -57.77 27.97
N VAL A 804 38.52 -58.55 29.01
CA VAL A 804 39.81 -59.24 29.13
C VAL A 804 39.60 -60.69 29.54
N SER A 805 40.40 -61.59 28.98
CA SER A 805 40.34 -63.03 29.21
C SER A 805 41.73 -63.62 29.42
N ALA A 806 41.79 -64.77 30.10
CA ALA A 806 43.03 -65.50 30.36
C ALA A 806 42.92 -66.96 29.90
N SER A 807 44.02 -67.52 29.42
CA SER A 807 44.14 -68.92 29.04
C SER A 807 45.50 -69.49 29.43
N ALA A 808 45.58 -70.80 29.70
CA ALA A 808 46.84 -71.45 30.06
C ALA A 808 47.61 -71.93 28.82
N ASP A 809 48.85 -71.46 28.65
CA ASP A 809 49.83 -72.11 27.78
C ASP A 809 50.62 -73.14 28.59
N ARG A 810 50.15 -74.38 28.55
CA ARG A 810 50.76 -75.49 29.30
C ARG A 810 52.12 -75.92 28.76
N SER A 811 52.45 -75.58 27.51
CA SER A 811 53.74 -75.94 26.91
C SER A 811 54.87 -75.05 27.43
N ALA A 812 54.55 -73.78 27.71
CA ALA A 812 55.48 -72.79 28.24
C ALA A 812 55.41 -72.63 29.77
N GLY A 813 54.41 -73.24 30.43
CA GLY A 813 54.20 -73.04 31.87
C GLY A 813 53.70 -71.64 32.20
N ALA A 814 52.87 -71.04 31.33
CA ALA A 814 52.49 -69.62 31.42
C ALA A 814 50.97 -69.38 31.23
N ILE A 815 50.50 -68.18 31.58
CA ILE A 815 49.14 -67.69 31.36
C ILE A 815 49.16 -66.58 30.30
N VAL A 816 48.32 -66.68 29.28
CA VAL A 816 48.19 -65.71 28.18
C VAL A 816 46.92 -64.89 28.39
N LEU A 817 47.04 -63.57 28.34
CA LEU A 817 45.93 -62.62 28.41
C LEU A 817 45.60 -62.05 27.03
N ALA A 818 44.30 -61.87 26.77
CA ALA A 818 43.79 -61.20 25.57
C ALA A 818 42.67 -60.24 25.95
N ALA A 819 42.71 -59.02 25.43
CA ALA A 819 41.69 -58.01 25.67
C ALA A 819 41.15 -57.45 24.34
N THR A 820 39.88 -57.08 24.34
CA THR A 820 39.18 -56.47 23.20
C THR A 820 38.27 -55.33 23.66
N ASP A 821 38.27 -54.25 22.88
CA ASP A 821 37.32 -53.16 22.96
C ASP A 821 36.91 -52.72 21.54
N ALA A 822 35.65 -52.37 21.35
CA ALA A 822 35.06 -52.11 20.04
C ALA A 822 35.00 -50.63 19.65
N ALA A 823 35.08 -49.71 20.61
CA ALA A 823 34.92 -48.28 20.39
C ALA A 823 36.28 -47.56 20.40
N SER A 824 36.89 -47.36 21.57
CA SER A 824 38.17 -46.66 21.68
C SER A 824 39.39 -47.58 21.51
N GLY A 825 39.21 -48.89 21.67
CA GLY A 825 40.27 -49.91 21.60
C GLY A 825 41.00 -50.10 22.93
N VAL A 826 41.79 -51.18 23.05
CA VAL A 826 42.50 -51.50 24.31
C VAL A 826 43.79 -50.69 24.42
N ALA A 827 43.95 -49.90 25.49
CA ALA A 827 45.17 -49.15 25.76
C ALA A 827 46.23 -49.96 26.53
N SER A 828 45.80 -50.76 27.52
CA SER A 828 46.71 -51.56 28.32
C SER A 828 46.03 -52.79 28.92
N VAL A 829 46.84 -53.81 29.23
CA VAL A 829 46.43 -54.99 30.00
C VAL A 829 47.41 -55.14 31.16
N GLU A 830 46.90 -55.40 32.35
CA GLU A 830 47.68 -55.57 33.57
C GLU A 830 47.30 -56.85 34.30
N TRP A 831 48.25 -57.43 35.04
CA TRP A 831 48.04 -58.63 35.84
C TRP A 831 48.81 -58.57 37.16
N ALA A 832 48.40 -59.37 38.13
CA ALA A 832 49.11 -59.55 39.40
C ALA A 832 48.86 -60.95 39.96
N VAL A 833 49.75 -61.43 40.81
CA VAL A 833 49.47 -62.60 41.66
C VAL A 833 48.36 -62.23 42.65
N ALA A 834 47.35 -63.10 42.80
CA ALA A 834 46.20 -62.81 43.64
C ALA A 834 46.59 -62.69 45.12
N ALA A 835 46.31 -61.52 45.71
CA ALA A 835 46.53 -61.19 47.11
C ALA A 835 45.49 -60.14 47.55
N ASP A 836 45.35 -59.89 48.85
CA ASP A 836 44.40 -58.89 49.39
C ASP A 836 44.67 -57.46 48.88
N SER A 837 45.90 -57.18 48.46
CA SER A 837 46.30 -55.91 47.82
C SER A 837 47.28 -56.21 46.69
N PRO A 838 46.77 -56.56 45.49
CA PRO A 838 47.61 -57.00 44.38
C PRO A 838 48.46 -55.84 43.85
N THR A 839 49.75 -56.11 43.61
CA THR A 839 50.64 -55.18 42.92
C THR A 839 50.57 -55.44 41.42
N TRP A 840 49.88 -54.55 40.68
CA TRP A 840 49.65 -54.67 39.25
C TRP A 840 50.93 -54.50 38.42
N GLN A 841 51.06 -55.33 37.40
CA GLN A 841 52.16 -55.35 36.43
C GLN A 841 51.59 -55.25 35.03
N ALA A 842 52.23 -54.48 34.16
CA ALA A 842 51.87 -54.45 32.75
C ALA A 842 52.05 -55.83 32.11
N TYR A 843 51.06 -56.29 31.36
CA TYR A 843 51.13 -57.53 30.59
C TYR A 843 51.94 -57.28 29.31
N THR A 844 53.22 -57.62 29.34
CA THR A 844 54.14 -57.49 28.18
C THR A 844 54.39 -58.82 27.46
N GLY A 845 53.77 -59.90 27.91
CA GLY A 845 53.92 -61.26 27.38
C GLY A 845 53.40 -62.31 28.36
N PRO A 846 53.38 -63.61 27.97
CA PRO A 846 52.84 -64.69 28.78
C PRO A 846 53.39 -64.69 30.22
N VAL A 847 52.49 -64.77 31.20
CA VAL A 847 52.77 -64.71 32.64
C VAL A 847 53.35 -66.05 33.11
N PRO A 848 54.61 -66.13 33.55
CA PRO A 848 55.20 -67.40 34.00
C PRO A 848 54.58 -67.86 35.33
N VAL A 849 54.35 -69.18 35.47
CA VAL A 849 53.77 -69.77 36.68
C VAL A 849 54.87 -70.36 37.57
N ALA A 850 54.99 -69.87 38.80
CA ALA A 850 56.02 -70.28 39.75
C ALA A 850 55.68 -71.60 40.46
N SER A 851 54.39 -71.91 40.62
CA SER A 851 53.94 -73.17 41.21
C SER A 851 52.51 -73.54 40.78
N ALA A 852 52.22 -74.84 40.70
CA ALA A 852 50.88 -75.29 40.38
C ALA A 852 49.91 -74.97 41.55
N GLY A 853 48.81 -74.28 41.23
CA GLY A 853 47.86 -73.68 42.18
C GLY A 853 47.92 -72.15 42.27
N GLU A 854 48.83 -71.50 41.54
CA GLU A 854 48.94 -70.04 41.50
C GLU A 854 47.73 -69.40 40.81
N ARG A 855 47.11 -68.43 41.50
CA ARG A 855 46.00 -67.62 41.01
C ARG A 855 46.52 -66.25 40.61
N ILE A 856 46.21 -65.81 39.39
CA ILE A 856 46.45 -64.43 38.99
C ILE A 856 45.12 -63.66 38.89
N VAL A 857 45.19 -62.36 39.12
CA VAL A 857 44.16 -61.39 38.77
C VAL A 857 44.63 -60.57 37.56
N PHE A 858 43.71 -60.18 36.68
CA PHE A 858 44.03 -59.41 35.47
C PHE A 858 42.93 -58.41 35.14
N ARG A 859 43.30 -57.28 34.52
CA ARG A 859 42.37 -56.25 34.04
C ARG A 859 42.90 -55.61 32.76
N ALA A 860 42.02 -54.98 31.99
CA ALA A 860 42.40 -54.14 30.86
C ALA A 860 41.87 -52.72 31.03
N THR A 861 42.54 -51.75 30.43
CA THR A 861 42.08 -50.36 30.32
C THR A 861 42.00 -49.99 28.84
N ASP A 862 40.91 -49.38 28.40
CA ASP A 862 40.76 -48.91 27.01
C ASP A 862 41.38 -47.52 26.80
N VAL A 863 41.32 -47.01 25.57
CA VAL A 863 41.86 -45.69 25.20
C VAL A 863 41.03 -44.55 25.80
N ALA A 864 39.74 -44.76 26.04
CA ALA A 864 38.86 -43.85 26.76
C ALA A 864 39.10 -43.83 28.29
N GLY A 865 39.94 -44.73 28.81
CA GLY A 865 40.35 -44.80 30.21
C GLY A 865 39.43 -45.63 31.10
N LEU A 866 38.45 -46.36 30.55
CA LEU A 866 37.61 -47.28 31.30
C LEU A 866 38.37 -48.58 31.57
N VAL A 867 38.17 -49.12 32.77
CA VAL A 867 38.87 -50.32 33.24
C VAL A 867 37.89 -51.49 33.31
N SER A 868 38.27 -52.63 32.73
CA SER A 868 37.52 -53.87 32.79
C SER A 868 37.28 -54.30 34.24
N ALA A 869 36.27 -55.16 34.44
CA ALA A 869 36.22 -55.96 35.66
C ALA A 869 37.52 -56.76 35.84
N VAL A 870 37.94 -56.96 37.08
CA VAL A 870 39.11 -57.78 37.40
C VAL A 870 38.76 -59.25 37.19
N GLY A 871 39.40 -59.87 36.20
CA GLY A 871 39.35 -61.31 35.98
C GLY A 871 40.27 -62.08 36.93
N THR A 872 39.98 -63.36 37.14
CA THR A 872 40.82 -64.29 37.92
C THR A 872 41.09 -65.55 37.12
N PHE A 873 42.28 -66.13 37.25
CA PHE A 873 42.62 -67.40 36.59
C PHE A 873 43.48 -68.28 37.52
N ASP A 874 43.06 -69.54 37.67
CA ASP A 874 43.74 -70.56 38.49
C ASP A 874 44.54 -71.54 37.62
N TYR A 875 45.84 -71.69 37.88
CA TYR A 875 46.68 -72.63 37.15
C TYR A 875 46.80 -74.00 37.87
N ALA A 876 46.01 -75.01 37.47
CA ALA A 876 45.92 -76.31 38.17
C ALA A 876 47.06 -77.33 37.89
N ALA A 877 47.42 -78.17 38.89
CA ALA A 877 48.49 -79.20 38.86
C ALA A 877 48.11 -80.53 38.16
N ALA A 878 49.07 -81.20 37.50
CA ALA A 878 48.85 -82.44 36.75
C ALA A 878 48.74 -83.71 37.64
N GLY A 879 47.67 -84.50 37.50
CA GLY A 879 47.52 -85.85 38.04
C GLY A 879 47.96 -86.96 37.06
N PRO A 880 48.19 -88.22 37.50
CA PRO A 880 48.89 -89.25 36.74
C PRO A 880 48.07 -89.82 35.58
N SER A 881 48.78 -90.09 34.48
CA SER A 881 48.29 -90.67 33.24
C SER A 881 47.94 -92.17 33.39
N PRO A 882 46.79 -92.65 32.86
CA PRO A 882 46.60 -94.04 32.48
C PRO A 882 46.87 -94.28 30.97
N SER A 883 47.48 -95.44 30.76
CA SER A 883 47.96 -96.05 29.51
C SER A 883 46.89 -96.51 28.50
N PRO A 884 47.30 -96.89 27.27
CA PRO A 884 46.47 -96.87 26.06
C PRO A 884 46.08 -98.26 25.51
N SER A 885 44.93 -98.33 24.82
CA SER A 885 44.55 -99.19 23.66
C SER A 885 43.02 -99.43 23.62
N PRO A 886 42.38 -99.85 22.50
CA PRO A 886 42.63 -99.56 21.08
C PRO A 886 41.32 -99.33 20.24
N SER A 887 41.47 -98.98 18.95
CA SER A 887 40.43 -98.99 17.87
C SER A 887 39.31 -97.94 17.99
N SER A 888 38.65 -97.40 16.96
CA SER A 888 38.47 -97.77 15.54
C SER A 888 37.96 -96.55 14.74
N SER A 889 38.22 -96.60 13.43
CA SER A 889 37.73 -95.85 12.25
C SER A 889 36.34 -95.16 12.26
N PRO A 890 36.08 -94.29 11.25
CA PRO A 890 35.11 -93.19 11.30
C PRO A 890 33.76 -93.53 10.64
N SER A 891 32.67 -92.88 11.06
CA SER A 891 31.44 -92.70 10.25
C SER A 891 30.34 -91.88 10.96
N ALA A 892 29.81 -90.89 10.24
CA ALA A 892 28.40 -90.48 10.06
C ALA A 892 27.41 -90.25 11.24
N SER A 893 26.80 -89.03 11.21
CA SER A 893 25.34 -88.70 11.31
C SER A 893 24.48 -89.22 12.51
N PRO A 894 23.18 -88.87 12.65
CA PRO A 894 22.50 -87.55 12.62
C PRO A 894 21.42 -87.35 13.74
N ALA A 895 20.95 -86.10 13.94
CA ALA A 895 19.58 -85.66 14.35
C ALA A 895 18.96 -86.18 15.69
N PRO A 896 17.69 -85.86 16.07
CA PRO A 896 16.77 -84.74 15.75
C PRO A 896 16.04 -84.14 16.98
N GLY A 897 15.15 -83.15 16.73
CA GLY A 897 13.82 -83.05 17.37
C GLY A 897 13.64 -81.87 18.32
N ALA A 898 12.79 -80.86 18.09
CA ALA A 898 11.37 -80.79 17.72
C ALA A 898 10.51 -80.30 18.92
N GLY A 899 9.63 -79.35 18.63
CA GLY A 899 8.52 -78.90 19.49
C GLY A 899 8.87 -77.69 20.37
N SER A 900 8.07 -76.62 20.45
CA SER A 900 6.71 -76.39 20.00
C SER A 900 6.36 -74.90 20.20
N SER A 901 5.64 -74.34 19.22
CA SER A 901 4.68 -73.21 19.28
C SER A 901 3.87 -73.10 20.59
N PRO A 902 3.19 -71.96 20.92
CA PRO A 902 2.37 -71.19 19.97
C PRO A 902 2.18 -69.65 20.15
N ALA A 903 1.58 -69.08 19.09
CA ALA A 903 0.62 -67.96 19.01
C ALA A 903 1.04 -66.56 19.53
N GLY A 904 0.81 -65.47 18.79
CA GLY A 904 0.18 -65.30 17.49
C GLY A 904 -0.03 -63.82 17.10
N GLY A 905 -0.36 -63.62 15.81
CA GLY A 905 -1.03 -62.46 15.21
C GLY A 905 -0.17 -61.21 14.95
N LEU A 906 -0.26 -60.49 13.84
CA LEU A 906 -1.09 -60.52 12.63
C LEU A 906 -0.37 -59.67 11.55
N ALA A 907 -0.52 -60.09 10.28
CA ALA A 907 -0.50 -59.35 8.99
C ALA A 907 0.27 -58.01 8.82
N SER A 908 0.90 -57.67 7.70
CA SER A 908 1.24 -58.32 6.43
C SER A 908 2.09 -57.32 5.65
N THR A 909 3.31 -57.68 5.23
CA THR A 909 4.11 -56.92 4.26
C THR A 909 4.59 -57.86 3.16
N GLY A 910 4.33 -57.48 1.91
CA GLY A 910 4.91 -58.08 0.72
C GLY A 910 5.72 -57.02 -0.01
N LEU A 911 7.05 -57.10 0.10
CA LEU A 911 7.96 -56.50 -0.87
C LEU A 911 8.06 -57.44 -2.08
N ALA A 912 7.99 -56.86 -3.27
CA ALA A 912 9.01 -57.07 -4.31
C ALA A 912 8.75 -56.09 -5.46
N ALA A 913 9.66 -55.13 -5.64
CA ALA A 913 9.73 -54.28 -6.81
C ALA A 913 10.68 -54.89 -7.85
N GLY A 914 10.21 -54.93 -9.09
CA GLY A 914 10.99 -55.26 -10.27
C GLY A 914 10.37 -54.59 -11.49
N GLY A 915 10.86 -53.39 -11.80
CA GLY A 915 11.10 -52.84 -13.15
C GLY A 915 9.96 -52.68 -14.18
N ILE A 916 10.02 -51.49 -14.82
CA ILE A 916 9.86 -51.23 -16.27
C ILE A 916 8.49 -50.66 -16.76
N ALA A 917 8.59 -49.40 -17.21
CA ALA A 917 8.02 -48.74 -18.41
C ALA A 917 6.52 -48.38 -18.58
N ALA A 918 6.38 -47.18 -19.14
CA ALA A 918 5.49 -46.74 -20.23
C ALA A 918 4.06 -46.25 -19.95
N LEU A 919 3.89 -44.93 -20.17
CA LEU A 919 3.03 -44.29 -21.20
C LEU A 919 1.51 -44.60 -21.25
N ALA A 920 0.67 -43.60 -20.91
CA ALA A 920 -0.65 -43.23 -21.48
C ALA A 920 -1.30 -42.19 -20.55
N LEU A 921 -1.50 -40.91 -20.90
CA LEU A 921 -2.53 -40.30 -21.78
C LEU A 921 -3.98 -40.69 -21.43
N LEU A 922 -4.73 -39.79 -20.77
CA LEU A 922 -6.16 -39.40 -20.97
C LEU A 922 -6.59 -38.48 -19.80
N LEU A 923 -6.85 -37.17 -20.00
CA LEU A 923 -8.13 -36.53 -20.38
C LEU A 923 -9.19 -36.44 -19.25
N VAL A 924 -9.33 -35.26 -18.64
CA VAL A 924 -10.61 -34.62 -18.19
C VAL A 924 -10.35 -33.09 -18.22
N ALA A 925 -10.80 -32.36 -19.26
CA ALA A 925 -11.96 -31.45 -19.22
C ALA A 925 -11.94 -30.50 -18.00
N GLY A 926 -11.77 -29.18 -18.11
CA GLY A 926 -12.31 -28.26 -19.10
C GLY A 926 -13.25 -27.29 -18.35
N GLY A 927 -12.72 -26.15 -17.91
CA GLY A 927 -13.44 -25.05 -17.29
C GLY A 927 -12.54 -23.83 -17.26
N ALA A 928 -12.68 -22.98 -18.27
CA ALA A 928 -11.86 -21.79 -18.45
C ALA A 928 -12.29 -20.67 -17.49
N VAL A 929 -11.32 -20.15 -16.72
CA VAL A 929 -11.37 -18.78 -16.18
C VAL A 929 -10.39 -17.98 -17.03
N THR A 930 -10.90 -16.96 -17.72
CA THR A 930 -10.12 -16.04 -18.54
C THR A 930 -9.34 -15.11 -17.62
N VAL A 931 -8.05 -15.37 -17.44
CA VAL A 931 -7.10 -14.41 -16.85
C VAL A 931 -6.54 -13.57 -17.99
N LEU A 932 -6.88 -12.29 -18.00
CA LEU A 932 -6.37 -11.31 -18.96
C LEU A 932 -4.97 -10.86 -18.51
N VAL A 933 -3.94 -11.66 -18.81
CA VAL A 933 -2.54 -11.22 -18.65
C VAL A 933 -2.17 -10.38 -19.89
N ARG A 934 -2.22 -9.05 -19.77
CA ARG A 934 -1.56 -8.16 -20.75
C ARG A 934 -0.05 -8.30 -20.57
N ARG A 935 0.61 -8.93 -21.53
CA ARG A 935 2.08 -8.95 -21.65
C ARG A 935 2.59 -7.59 -22.09
N ARG A 936 3.42 -6.94 -21.28
CA ARG A 936 4.33 -5.85 -21.68
C ARG A 936 5.22 -6.35 -22.83
N GLY A 937 5.18 -5.67 -23.97
CA GLY A 937 6.07 -5.90 -25.10
C GLY A 937 7.31 -5.03 -24.96
N ALA A 938 8.46 -5.64 -24.65
CA ALA A 938 9.76 -5.00 -24.78
C ALA A 938 10.01 -4.64 -26.26
N ARG A 939 10.10 -3.34 -26.57
CA ARG A 939 10.62 -2.87 -27.86
C ARG A 939 12.14 -2.89 -27.82
N ASN A 940 12.74 -3.79 -28.58
CA ASN A 940 14.16 -3.82 -28.85
C ASN A 940 14.58 -2.63 -29.72
N ALA A 941 15.75 -2.08 -29.42
CA ALA A 941 16.52 -1.22 -30.29
C ALA A 941 16.78 -1.88 -31.65
N GLY A 942 16.54 -1.12 -32.72
CA GLY A 942 16.79 -1.47 -34.11
C GLY A 942 16.34 -0.36 -35.05
#